data_AF-A0A2D0QSI7-F1
#
_entry.id   AF-A0A2D0QSI7-F1
#
_cell.length_a   1.000
_cell.length_b   1.000
_cell.length_c   1.000
_cell.angle_alpha   90.00
_cell.angle_beta   90.00
_cell.angle_gamma   90.00
#
_symmetry.space_group_name_H-M   'P 1'
#
loop_
_entity.id
_entity.type
_entity.pdbx_description
1 polymer ?
#
loop_
_entity_poly.entity_id
_entity_poly.type
_entity_poly.pdbx_seq_one_letter_code
_entity_poly.pdbx_strand_id
1 'polypeptide(L)'
;MLVIRHRQDDGCLDQFQFHLCANETHLRRSVAIHFPAHLFVPKYAENMFSFTPGQITRLLLEKQGSLEFRELIQRIGKGHVVSDRGLLGIISSNTQFVLAEDGKKGGSGSVCSPETLVIAKTHLRVCPDVPDKCKNCEHLQICKYFVCGTCKFGDKCRMSHDVKSIHNTSLLKKECLQDLKEKELFQLLLQNDSSLLPEVCPHYNKGNGEHGSCKYPTSCTNLHVCQHFLQDNCKFGTACKRAHNFDTNSMKILSHRLGEDEIHGFLKTYKNSFLISCYKGKPAQRVETVKPAPSTKQPNSRAVCEADSDEICLFYIRRGCTFKEKCSRVHHHLPYKWQYLNSGTWKDFSNGEDIERAYCDPNNDRSIGFTQVDFESMTYDRMQVRRLSTATSVNKPPHFILTTNWLWYWKNEKGRWIEYGCGEDAKRKALITSKSLEEVYLKDPNDKLPFRSESHEYILNFKEMYQQNIKHKTIRYIRRRPRFVSAEEVQRKLKSDSCSLSPTNVPDYWDKEALPEFTYKLITLSKGTDEYRKVESIFNATMPSSRISNIQRLQNPSLWKVFQWQKEQMVERNGGGDVYERYLFHGTDPALKDAICEQNFDWRVCGKHGTSYGKGSYFARDAKYSDKYTKSKCGLKMMFVALVLVGEFIKGSSCLARPPQKKHKPGFYDSCVDKETDPSIFVIFEKYQIYPEYIIEYS
;
A
#
# COMPACT_ATOMS: atom_id res chain seq x y z
N MET A 1 -33.19 47.91 -14.46
CA MET A 1 -33.51 48.60 -15.73
C MET A 1 -32.21 48.78 -16.50
N LEU A 2 -32.29 48.59 -17.82
CA LEU A 2 -31.19 48.64 -18.78
C LEU A 2 -30.42 49.99 -18.81
N VAL A 3 -29.09 49.87 -19.04
CA VAL A 3 -28.22 50.72 -19.91
C VAL A 3 -27.91 52.14 -19.37
N ILE A 4 -26.65 52.60 -19.31
CA ILE A 4 -25.91 53.23 -20.42
C ILE A 4 -24.37 53.34 -20.09
N ARG A 5 -23.57 52.87 -21.07
CA ARG A 5 -22.27 53.31 -21.65
C ARG A 5 -21.08 53.87 -20.82
N HIS A 6 -19.95 53.14 -20.98
CA HIS A 6 -18.54 53.50 -21.27
C HIS A 6 -18.02 54.97 -21.30
N ARG A 7 -16.87 55.18 -20.63
CA ARG A 7 -15.58 55.77 -21.10
C ARG A 7 -14.51 55.50 -20.00
N GLN A 8 -13.37 54.82 -20.23
CA GLN A 8 -12.08 55.32 -20.79
C GLN A 8 -11.59 56.60 -20.10
N ASP A 9 -10.38 56.75 -19.53
CA ASP A 9 -9.08 56.05 -19.64
C ASP A 9 -8.20 56.44 -18.42
N ASP A 10 -7.06 55.74 -18.27
CA ASP A 10 -5.79 56.11 -17.59
C ASP A 10 -5.78 56.37 -16.07
N GLY A 11 -4.81 55.94 -15.25
CA GLY A 11 -3.53 55.26 -15.45
C GLY A 11 -2.74 55.38 -14.14
N CYS A 12 -2.03 54.30 -13.77
CA CYS A 12 -0.89 54.17 -12.83
C CYS A 12 -0.88 54.82 -11.43
N LEU A 13 -0.55 53.97 -10.44
CA LEU A 13 0.45 54.10 -9.34
C LEU A 13 0.43 55.42 -8.53
N ASP A 14 0.40 55.45 -7.20
CA ASP A 14 1.32 54.75 -6.30
C ASP A 14 0.84 54.82 -4.83
N GLN A 15 1.57 54.08 -3.98
CA GLN A 15 1.57 54.03 -2.51
C GLN A 15 1.21 55.34 -1.78
N PHE A 16 0.58 55.26 -0.59
CA PHE A 16 1.20 55.64 0.70
C PHE A 16 0.27 55.41 1.89
N GLN A 17 0.91 55.47 3.05
CA GLN A 17 0.63 54.79 4.30
C GLN A 17 0.17 55.81 5.36
N PHE A 18 -0.43 55.29 6.43
CA PHE A 18 -0.51 55.81 7.81
C PHE A 18 -1.64 56.75 8.29
N HIS A 19 -2.11 56.34 9.48
CA HIS A 19 -2.34 57.10 10.71
C HIS A 19 -3.77 57.24 11.26
N LEU A 20 -3.97 56.53 12.37
CA LEU A 20 -4.96 56.76 13.41
C LEU A 20 -4.67 58.09 14.14
N CYS A 21 -5.70 58.87 14.39
CA CYS A 21 -5.70 59.90 15.44
C CYS A 21 -7.00 59.80 16.23
N ALA A 22 -6.86 59.68 17.54
CA ALA A 22 -7.95 59.70 18.52
C ALA A 22 -8.34 61.15 18.86
N ASN A 23 -9.59 61.36 19.30
CA ASN A 23 -9.95 62.47 20.19
C ASN A 23 -11.20 62.13 21.00
N GLU A 24 -11.09 62.31 22.32
CA GLU A 24 -12.18 62.29 23.31
C GLU A 24 -12.92 63.64 23.35
N THR A 25 -14.17 63.67 23.84
CA THR A 25 -14.57 64.33 25.12
C THR A 25 -16.10 64.42 25.33
N HIS A 26 -16.54 63.98 26.54
CA HIS A 26 -17.60 64.53 27.42
C HIS A 26 -19.11 64.60 26.97
N LEU A 27 -20.17 64.43 27.78
CA LEU A 27 -20.41 64.37 29.25
C LEU A 27 -21.89 63.89 29.56
N ARG A 28 -22.05 62.99 30.56
CA ARG A 28 -23.18 62.74 31.52
C ARG A 28 -24.64 62.45 31.06
N ARG A 29 -25.16 61.29 31.50
CA ARG A 29 -26.10 61.15 32.66
C ARG A 29 -26.32 59.67 33.06
N SER A 30 -26.35 59.43 34.37
CA SER A 30 -26.39 58.13 35.03
C SER A 30 -27.82 57.59 35.21
N VAL A 31 -28.03 56.31 34.89
CA VAL A 31 -28.98 55.43 35.60
C VAL A 31 -28.31 54.06 35.72
N ALA A 32 -28.03 53.63 36.93
CA ALA A 32 -27.46 52.31 37.23
C ALA A 32 -28.60 51.29 37.36
N ILE A 33 -28.62 50.29 36.48
CA ILE A 33 -29.37 49.05 36.67
C ILE A 33 -28.37 47.91 36.52
N HIS A 34 -28.09 47.21 37.62
CA HIS A 34 -27.27 46.00 37.67
C HIS A 34 -28.08 44.81 37.16
N PHE A 35 -27.62 44.14 36.10
CA PHE A 35 -27.88 42.71 35.86
C PHE A 35 -26.64 42.06 35.17
N PRO A 36 -26.39 40.76 35.41
CA PRO A 36 -25.06 40.17 35.33
C PRO A 36 -24.60 39.82 33.92
N ALA A 37 -23.27 39.80 33.77
CA ALA A 37 -22.53 39.45 32.57
C ALA A 37 -22.94 38.12 31.95
N HIS A 38 -23.23 38.10 30.65
CA HIS A 38 -22.74 37.13 29.67
C HIS A 38 -23.20 37.56 28.25
N LEU A 39 -22.30 37.36 27.28
CA LEU A 39 -22.52 37.41 25.82
C LEU A 39 -22.67 38.79 25.16
N PHE A 40 -21.59 39.34 24.60
CA PHE A 40 -21.62 40.03 23.30
C PHE A 40 -20.19 40.12 22.72
N VAL A 41 -19.91 39.32 21.69
CA VAL A 41 -18.86 39.60 20.70
C VAL A 41 -19.60 39.95 19.40
N PRO A 42 -19.32 41.07 18.71
CA PRO A 42 -20.15 41.51 17.58
C PRO A 42 -19.98 40.59 16.36
N LYS A 43 -21.11 40.14 15.80
CA LYS A 43 -21.19 39.52 14.47
C LYS A 43 -20.91 40.59 13.40
N TYR A 44 -19.75 40.53 12.74
CA TYR A 44 -19.66 40.99 11.36
C TYR A 44 -20.40 39.97 10.50
N ALA A 45 -21.61 40.34 10.07
CA ALA A 45 -22.36 39.63 9.05
C ALA A 45 -21.78 40.03 7.69
N GLU A 46 -20.81 39.28 7.19
CA GLU A 46 -20.59 39.20 5.75
C GLU A 46 -21.72 38.33 5.17
N ASN A 47 -22.55 38.92 4.31
CA ASN A 47 -23.50 38.20 3.47
C ASN A 47 -22.73 37.30 2.48
N MET A 48 -22.27 36.13 2.94
CA MET A 48 -21.74 35.07 2.09
C MET A 48 -22.90 34.35 1.39
N PHE A 49 -23.10 34.61 0.09
CA PHE A 49 -23.88 33.71 -0.76
C PHE A 49 -23.20 32.33 -0.75
N SER A 50 -23.84 31.32 -0.15
CA SER A 50 -23.30 29.98 -0.05
C SER A 50 -23.58 29.18 -1.32
N PHE A 51 -22.52 28.79 -2.04
CA PHE A 51 -22.63 27.83 -3.13
C PHE A 51 -22.98 26.45 -2.55
N THR A 52 -23.95 25.76 -3.16
CA THR A 52 -24.26 24.39 -2.76
C THR A 52 -23.23 23.42 -3.36
N PRO A 53 -22.95 22.29 -2.69
CA PRO A 53 -22.11 21.23 -3.25
C PRO A 53 -22.59 20.72 -4.62
N GLY A 54 -23.90 20.72 -4.87
CA GLY A 54 -24.48 20.37 -6.16
C GLY A 54 -24.07 21.34 -7.27
N GLN A 55 -24.05 22.65 -7.00
CA GLN A 55 -23.61 23.67 -7.96
C GLN A 55 -22.13 23.53 -8.30
N ILE A 56 -21.26 23.29 -7.29
CA ILE A 56 -19.83 23.05 -7.52
C ILE A 56 -19.63 21.78 -8.34
N THR A 57 -20.34 20.70 -7.99
CA THR A 57 -20.30 19.43 -8.73
C THR A 57 -20.64 19.63 -10.20
N ARG A 58 -21.70 20.41 -10.50
CA ARG A 58 -22.08 20.73 -11.88
C ARG A 58 -20.99 21.50 -12.64
N LEU A 59 -20.37 22.51 -12.02
CA LEU A 59 -19.24 23.25 -12.62
C LEU A 59 -18.04 22.34 -12.94
N LEU A 60 -17.75 21.36 -12.06
CA LEU A 60 -16.72 20.36 -12.33
C LEU A 60 -17.11 19.46 -13.50
N LEU A 61 -18.37 19.03 -13.57
CA LEU A 61 -18.88 18.14 -14.63
C LEU A 61 -18.88 18.82 -16.01
N GLU A 62 -19.16 20.13 -16.09
CA GLU A 62 -18.99 20.94 -17.32
C GLU A 62 -17.56 20.89 -17.88
N LYS A 63 -16.59 20.51 -17.04
CA LYS A 63 -15.16 20.41 -17.37
C LYS A 63 -14.63 19.00 -17.19
N GLN A 64 -15.45 18.03 -17.57
CA GLN A 64 -15.11 16.61 -17.60
C GLN A 64 -14.79 16.03 -16.21
N GLY A 65 -15.42 16.59 -15.16
CA GLY A 65 -15.49 16.03 -13.82
C GLY A 65 -14.38 16.48 -12.86
N SER A 66 -13.46 17.34 -13.32
CA SER A 66 -12.45 17.96 -12.46
C SER A 66 -11.92 19.29 -13.02
N LEU A 67 -11.47 20.18 -12.14
CA LEU A 67 -10.90 21.50 -12.47
C LEU A 67 -9.80 21.88 -11.50
N GLU A 68 -8.82 22.64 -11.97
CA GLU A 68 -7.85 23.29 -11.07
C GLU A 68 -8.56 24.29 -10.15
N PHE A 69 -8.13 24.37 -8.90
CA PHE A 69 -8.75 25.20 -7.87
C PHE A 69 -8.79 26.67 -8.29
N ARG A 70 -7.72 27.19 -8.92
CA ARG A 70 -7.68 28.54 -9.48
C ARG A 70 -8.77 28.79 -10.52
N GLU A 71 -8.97 27.85 -11.44
CA GLU A 71 -9.96 27.98 -12.51
C GLU A 71 -11.39 27.88 -11.95
N LEU A 72 -11.60 27.03 -10.95
CA LEU A 72 -12.86 26.93 -10.21
C LEU A 72 -13.19 28.26 -9.51
N ILE A 73 -12.22 28.87 -8.81
CA ILE A 73 -12.37 30.19 -8.18
C ILE A 73 -12.70 31.26 -9.22
N GLN A 74 -12.01 31.30 -10.36
CA GLN A 74 -12.29 32.27 -11.42
C GLN A 74 -13.71 32.14 -11.98
N ARG A 75 -14.22 30.91 -12.14
CA ARG A 75 -15.59 30.70 -12.63
C ARG A 75 -16.64 31.10 -11.62
N ILE A 76 -16.40 30.83 -10.34
CA ILE A 76 -17.27 31.25 -9.25
C ILE A 76 -17.21 32.79 -9.06
N GLY A 77 -16.02 33.37 -9.18
CA GLY A 77 -15.73 34.79 -8.97
C GLY A 77 -16.21 35.72 -10.10
N LYS A 78 -16.49 35.20 -11.30
CA LYS A 78 -17.07 35.98 -12.41
C LYS A 78 -18.50 36.51 -12.15
N GLY A 79 -19.10 36.19 -10.99
CA GLY A 79 -20.38 36.75 -10.56
C GLY A 79 -20.48 37.15 -9.08
N HIS A 80 -19.49 36.85 -8.23
CA HIS A 80 -19.60 37.01 -6.77
C HIS A 80 -18.25 37.23 -6.07
N VAL A 81 -18.26 37.92 -4.93
CA VAL A 81 -17.10 38.00 -4.02
C VAL A 81 -17.13 36.79 -3.08
N VAL A 82 -16.26 35.80 -3.32
CA VAL A 82 -16.12 34.62 -2.45
C VAL A 82 -14.67 34.57 -1.96
N SER A 83 -14.46 34.43 -0.66
CA SER A 83 -13.12 34.26 -0.10
C SER A 83 -12.57 32.86 -0.40
N ASP A 84 -11.31 32.77 -0.85
CA ASP A 84 -10.64 31.49 -1.15
C ASP A 84 -10.72 30.50 0.01
N ARG A 85 -10.63 31.01 1.26
CA ARG A 85 -10.79 30.21 2.48
C ARG A 85 -12.20 29.66 2.67
N GLY A 86 -13.24 30.42 2.29
CA GLY A 86 -14.63 30.00 2.37
C GLY A 86 -14.94 28.85 1.41
N LEU A 87 -14.53 28.96 0.15
CA LEU A 87 -14.72 27.88 -0.83
C LEU A 87 -13.91 26.64 -0.47
N LEU A 88 -12.66 26.81 -0.04
CA LEU A 88 -11.82 25.70 0.41
C LEU A 88 -12.45 24.97 1.61
N GLY A 89 -13.07 25.72 2.54
CA GLY A 89 -13.83 25.15 3.66
C GLY A 89 -14.97 24.25 3.19
N ILE A 90 -15.76 24.69 2.20
CA ILE A 90 -16.87 23.90 1.63
C ILE A 90 -16.35 22.64 0.93
N ILE A 91 -15.29 22.75 0.14
CA ILE A 91 -14.72 21.62 -0.61
C ILE A 91 -14.07 20.60 0.35
N SER A 92 -13.32 21.08 1.35
CA SER A 92 -12.59 20.22 2.28
C SER A 92 -13.49 19.54 3.32
N SER A 93 -14.63 20.16 3.64
CA SER A 93 -15.60 19.61 4.60
C SER A 93 -16.61 18.64 3.97
N ASN A 94 -16.63 18.52 2.64
CA ASN A 94 -17.61 17.72 1.93
C ASN A 94 -16.98 16.49 1.27
N THR A 95 -17.60 15.32 1.46
CA THR A 95 -17.13 14.03 0.91
C THR A 95 -17.32 13.88 -0.59
N GLN A 96 -18.05 14.81 -1.23
CA GLN A 96 -18.31 14.86 -2.67
C GLN A 96 -17.17 15.43 -3.50
N PHE A 97 -16.06 15.84 -2.88
CA PHE A 97 -14.90 16.36 -3.59
C PHE A 97 -13.60 15.67 -3.17
N VAL A 98 -12.68 15.58 -4.10
CA VAL A 98 -11.31 15.13 -3.89
C VAL A 98 -10.37 16.24 -4.31
N LEU A 99 -9.43 16.57 -3.42
CA LEU A 99 -8.31 17.48 -3.72
C LEU A 99 -7.09 16.62 -4.06
N ALA A 100 -6.61 16.73 -5.29
CA ALA A 100 -5.40 16.06 -5.76
C ALA A 100 -4.31 17.11 -6.01
N GLU A 101 -3.25 17.09 -5.21
CA GLU A 101 -2.08 17.94 -5.38
C GLU A 101 -1.08 17.28 -6.34
N ASP A 102 -0.47 18.07 -7.23
CA ASP A 102 0.61 17.58 -8.08
C ASP A 102 1.83 17.30 -7.21
N GLY A 103 2.47 16.14 -7.37
CA GLY A 103 3.49 15.59 -6.45
C GLY A 103 4.82 16.36 -6.38
N LYS A 104 4.84 17.64 -6.75
CA LYS A 104 5.99 18.53 -6.73
C LYS A 104 5.71 19.72 -5.80
N LYS A 105 6.45 19.75 -4.68
CA LYS A 105 6.54 20.78 -3.63
C LYS A 105 5.69 20.51 -2.38
N GLY A 106 6.26 19.75 -1.45
CA GLY A 106 5.85 19.78 -0.04
C GLY A 106 6.45 21.00 0.65
N GLY A 107 5.64 22.05 0.83
CA GLY A 107 5.90 23.18 1.72
C GLY A 107 4.83 23.24 2.80
N SER A 108 5.26 23.31 4.06
CA SER A 108 4.40 23.44 5.24
C SER A 108 3.52 24.70 5.17
N GLY A 109 2.22 24.57 5.45
CA GLY A 109 1.36 25.69 5.88
C GLY A 109 0.14 26.00 5.00
N SER A 110 -0.99 25.35 5.30
CA SER A 110 -2.35 25.93 5.29
C SER A 110 -2.84 26.83 4.14
N VAL A 111 -2.45 26.60 2.88
CA VAL A 111 -3.18 27.12 1.71
C VAL A 111 -3.10 26.08 0.58
N CYS A 112 -4.25 25.62 0.10
CA CYS A 112 -4.36 24.78 -1.10
C CYS A 112 -3.65 25.47 -2.27
N SER A 113 -2.73 24.79 -2.95
CA SER A 113 -2.08 25.35 -4.14
C SER A 113 -3.14 25.77 -5.17
N PRO A 114 -2.98 26.92 -5.86
CA PRO A 114 -3.86 27.29 -6.97
C PRO A 114 -3.94 26.21 -8.06
N GLU A 115 -2.91 25.37 -8.17
CA GLU A 115 -2.77 24.27 -9.14
C GLU A 115 -3.40 22.96 -8.65
N THR A 116 -3.96 22.90 -7.44
CA THR A 116 -4.61 21.69 -6.92
C THR A 116 -5.83 21.33 -7.77
N LEU A 117 -5.92 20.06 -8.18
CA LEU A 117 -7.05 19.57 -8.95
C LEU A 117 -8.22 19.20 -8.02
N VAL A 118 -9.37 19.83 -8.23
CA VAL A 118 -10.64 19.51 -7.55
C VAL A 118 -11.43 18.55 -8.42
N ILE A 119 -11.78 17.37 -7.88
CA ILE A 119 -12.44 16.29 -8.60
C ILE A 119 -13.80 15.98 -7.96
N ALA A 120 -14.85 15.84 -8.77
CA ALA A 120 -16.19 15.48 -8.30
C ALA A 120 -16.29 13.99 -7.92
N LYS A 121 -16.85 13.70 -6.75
CA LYS A 121 -16.98 12.37 -6.17
C LYS A 121 -18.42 12.11 -5.69
N THR A 122 -18.88 10.87 -5.81
CA THR A 122 -20.18 10.42 -5.29
C THR A 122 -20.07 9.03 -4.67
N HIS A 123 -20.91 8.74 -3.68
CA HIS A 123 -21.04 7.40 -3.11
C HIS A 123 -22.09 6.55 -3.83
N LEU A 124 -22.95 7.16 -4.67
CA LEU A 124 -23.94 6.45 -5.45
C LEU A 124 -23.29 5.43 -6.40
N ARG A 125 -23.83 4.22 -6.44
CA ARG A 125 -23.46 3.16 -7.39
C ARG A 125 -24.70 2.61 -8.07
N VAL A 126 -24.53 1.97 -9.22
CA VAL A 126 -25.62 1.32 -9.95
C VAL A 126 -25.88 -0.06 -9.34
N CYS A 127 -27.14 -0.38 -9.07
CA CYS A 127 -27.54 -1.67 -8.53
C CYS A 127 -27.22 -2.80 -9.53
N PRO A 128 -26.55 -3.89 -9.11
CA PRO A 128 -26.27 -5.02 -10.00
C PRO A 128 -27.50 -5.91 -10.26
N ASP A 129 -28.53 -5.80 -9.41
CA ASP A 129 -29.73 -6.65 -9.42
C ASP A 129 -30.98 -5.91 -9.93
N VAL A 130 -31.97 -6.68 -10.37
CA VAL A 130 -33.28 -6.17 -10.81
C VAL A 130 -34.04 -5.51 -9.64
N PRO A 131 -34.81 -4.43 -9.88
CA PRO A 131 -35.41 -3.62 -8.82
C PRO A 131 -36.27 -4.43 -7.84
N ASP A 132 -37.06 -5.39 -8.36
CA ASP A 132 -38.00 -6.21 -7.59
C ASP A 132 -37.32 -7.16 -6.57
N LYS A 133 -36.02 -7.40 -6.70
CA LYS A 133 -35.26 -8.27 -5.80
C LYS A 133 -34.60 -7.52 -4.64
N CYS A 134 -34.58 -6.19 -4.65
CA CYS A 134 -33.91 -5.39 -3.63
C CYS A 134 -34.90 -4.54 -2.82
N LYS A 135 -35.34 -5.06 -1.67
CA LYS A 135 -36.08 -4.27 -0.68
C LYS A 135 -35.10 -3.28 -0.01
N ASN A 136 -35.43 -1.99 0.00
CA ASN A 136 -34.62 -0.90 0.59
C ASN A 136 -33.20 -0.76 -0.02
N CYS A 137 -33.11 -0.71 -1.35
CA CYS A 137 -31.84 -0.58 -2.07
C CYS A 137 -31.19 0.81 -1.90
N GLU A 138 -29.95 0.91 -1.43
CA GLU A 138 -29.22 2.20 -1.38
C GLU A 138 -28.50 2.55 -2.69
N HIS A 139 -28.70 1.75 -3.75
CA HIS A 139 -28.09 1.95 -5.07
C HIS A 139 -29.10 2.45 -6.10
N LEU A 140 -28.60 3.11 -7.15
CA LEU A 140 -29.40 3.58 -8.27
C LEU A 140 -29.94 2.38 -9.05
N GLN A 141 -31.26 2.31 -9.14
CA GLN A 141 -31.97 1.27 -9.89
C GLN A 141 -32.08 1.70 -11.35
N ILE A 142 -30.96 1.68 -12.06
CA ILE A 142 -30.86 2.03 -13.48
C ILE A 142 -30.04 0.97 -14.23
N CYS A 143 -30.28 0.82 -15.52
CA CYS A 143 -29.54 -0.13 -16.35
C CYS A 143 -28.06 0.28 -16.47
N LYS A 144 -27.16 -0.59 -16.02
CA LYS A 144 -25.70 -0.40 -16.22
C LYS A 144 -25.35 -0.14 -17.68
N TYR A 145 -25.93 -0.90 -18.61
CA TYR A 145 -25.64 -0.74 -20.03
C TYR A 145 -26.21 0.57 -20.60
N PHE A 146 -27.25 1.13 -19.98
CA PHE A 146 -27.79 2.44 -20.36
C PHE A 146 -26.84 3.56 -19.92
N VAL A 147 -26.36 3.53 -18.67
CA VAL A 147 -25.32 4.44 -18.18
C VAL A 147 -24.05 4.37 -19.03
N CYS A 148 -23.69 3.16 -19.49
CA CYS A 148 -22.56 2.91 -20.36
C CYS A 148 -22.77 3.26 -21.84
N GLY A 149 -23.98 3.66 -22.26
CA GLY A 149 -24.31 3.94 -23.67
C GLY A 149 -24.46 2.72 -24.59
N THR A 150 -24.47 1.50 -24.05
CA THR A 150 -24.47 0.24 -24.82
C THR A 150 -25.75 -0.60 -24.72
N CYS A 151 -26.82 -0.08 -24.10
CA CYS A 151 -28.05 -0.85 -23.93
C CYS A 151 -28.78 -1.00 -25.27
N LYS A 152 -28.96 -2.25 -25.72
CA LYS A 152 -29.66 -2.56 -26.98
C LYS A 152 -31.17 -2.77 -26.84
N PHE A 153 -31.67 -2.80 -25.61
CA PHE A 153 -33.05 -3.20 -25.31
C PHE A 153 -34.03 -2.03 -25.18
N GLY A 154 -33.55 -0.79 -25.10
CA GLY A 154 -34.39 0.41 -24.96
C GLY A 154 -35.44 0.24 -23.86
N ASP A 155 -36.69 0.56 -24.17
CA ASP A 155 -37.83 0.46 -23.25
C ASP A 155 -38.21 -0.98 -22.85
N LYS A 156 -37.71 -1.99 -23.59
CA LYS A 156 -37.89 -3.42 -23.27
C LYS A 156 -36.82 -3.94 -22.30
N CYS A 157 -35.94 -3.07 -21.79
CA CYS A 157 -34.90 -3.48 -20.86
C CYS A 157 -35.52 -3.93 -19.53
N ARG A 158 -35.04 -5.05 -19.00
CA ARG A 158 -35.45 -5.53 -17.66
C ARG A 158 -35.00 -4.60 -16.52
N MET A 159 -34.03 -3.73 -16.81
CA MET A 159 -33.56 -2.71 -15.89
C MET A 159 -34.11 -1.35 -16.29
N SER A 160 -34.52 -0.54 -15.30
CA SER A 160 -35.07 0.78 -15.56
C SER A 160 -34.08 1.70 -16.27
N HIS A 161 -34.56 2.49 -17.22
CA HIS A 161 -33.82 3.61 -17.81
C HIS A 161 -34.27 4.96 -17.22
N ASP A 162 -35.22 4.95 -16.28
CA ASP A 162 -35.70 6.16 -15.61
C ASP A 162 -34.76 6.57 -14.47
N VAL A 163 -33.88 7.51 -14.79
CA VAL A 163 -32.94 8.13 -13.85
C VAL A 163 -33.66 8.91 -12.74
N LYS A 164 -34.86 9.44 -13.03
CA LYS A 164 -35.64 10.28 -12.11
C LYS A 164 -36.82 9.53 -11.48
N SER A 165 -36.74 8.20 -11.43
CA SER A 165 -37.71 7.39 -10.69
C SER A 165 -37.84 7.86 -9.24
N ILE A 166 -38.97 7.57 -8.60
CA ILE A 166 -39.23 7.98 -7.20
C ILE A 166 -38.09 7.53 -6.27
N HIS A 167 -37.60 6.29 -6.48
CA HIS A 167 -36.48 5.72 -5.74
C HIS A 167 -35.17 6.49 -5.97
N ASN A 168 -34.78 6.67 -7.24
CA ASN A 168 -33.53 7.33 -7.59
C ASN A 168 -33.53 8.80 -7.18
N THR A 169 -34.67 9.50 -7.32
CA THR A 169 -34.82 10.90 -6.91
C THR A 169 -34.57 11.11 -5.42
N SER A 170 -35.00 10.17 -4.57
CA SER A 170 -34.70 10.21 -3.13
C SER A 170 -33.19 10.13 -2.85
N LEU A 171 -32.50 9.21 -3.52
CA LEU A 171 -31.05 9.03 -3.40
C LEU A 171 -30.28 10.25 -3.95
N LEU A 172 -30.69 10.79 -5.10
CA LEU A 172 -30.07 11.98 -5.71
C LEU A 172 -30.24 13.21 -4.82
N LYS A 173 -31.41 13.42 -4.20
CA LYS A 173 -31.64 14.51 -3.24
C LYS A 173 -30.75 14.39 -2.00
N LYS A 174 -30.52 13.17 -1.50
CA LYS A 174 -29.65 12.91 -0.34
C LYS A 174 -28.22 13.38 -0.57
N GLU A 175 -27.73 13.30 -1.80
CA GLU A 175 -26.40 13.79 -2.20
C GLU A 175 -26.44 15.17 -2.89
N CYS A 176 -27.54 15.92 -2.87
CA CYS A 176 -27.64 17.22 -3.55
C CYS A 176 -27.35 17.16 -5.08
N LEU A 177 -27.67 16.02 -5.73
CA LEU A 177 -27.44 15.75 -7.16
C LEU A 177 -28.74 15.76 -8.00
N GLN A 178 -29.88 16.16 -7.42
CA GLN A 178 -31.19 16.11 -8.05
C GLN A 178 -31.33 16.97 -9.32
N ASP A 179 -30.51 18.03 -9.42
CA ASP A 179 -30.56 19.01 -10.52
C ASP A 179 -29.59 18.65 -11.66
N LEU A 180 -28.84 17.55 -11.54
CA LEU A 180 -27.96 17.09 -12.60
C LEU A 180 -28.77 16.56 -13.80
N LYS A 181 -28.29 16.89 -15.01
CA LYS A 181 -28.77 16.28 -16.24
C LYS A 181 -28.30 14.84 -16.32
N GLU A 182 -29.00 14.03 -17.10
CA GLU A 182 -28.68 12.60 -17.28
C GLU A 182 -27.21 12.37 -17.69
N LYS A 183 -26.74 13.10 -18.71
CA LYS A 183 -25.33 13.02 -19.15
C LYS A 183 -24.33 13.39 -18.05
N GLU A 184 -24.64 14.41 -17.25
CA GLU A 184 -23.79 14.86 -16.14
C GLU A 184 -23.71 13.79 -15.05
N LEU A 185 -24.84 13.16 -14.72
CA LEU A 185 -24.89 12.05 -13.77
C LEU A 185 -24.12 10.83 -14.28
N PHE A 186 -24.27 10.45 -15.55
CA PHE A 186 -23.55 9.31 -16.11
C PHE A 186 -22.04 9.54 -16.10
N GLN A 187 -21.59 10.73 -16.47
CA GLN A 187 -20.19 11.12 -16.37
C GLN A 187 -19.67 11.01 -14.92
N LEU A 188 -20.45 11.49 -13.94
CA LEU A 188 -20.11 11.38 -12.53
C LEU A 188 -19.99 9.91 -12.07
N LEU A 189 -20.92 9.05 -12.49
CA LEU A 189 -20.89 7.62 -12.17
C LEU A 189 -19.70 6.91 -12.82
N LEU A 190 -19.42 7.18 -14.10
CA LEU A 190 -18.32 6.57 -14.85
C LEU A 190 -16.95 6.85 -14.22
N GLN A 191 -16.70 8.08 -13.72
CA GLN A 191 -15.45 8.36 -13.02
C GLN A 191 -15.40 7.79 -11.59
N ASN A 192 -16.53 7.50 -10.95
CA ASN A 192 -16.59 6.99 -9.57
C ASN A 192 -16.69 5.46 -9.45
N ASP A 193 -17.02 4.76 -10.54
CA ASP A 193 -17.17 3.31 -10.60
C ASP A 193 -16.42 2.74 -11.82
N SER A 194 -15.23 2.17 -11.56
CA SER A 194 -14.39 1.59 -12.60
C SER A 194 -15.02 0.38 -13.29
N SER A 195 -16.04 -0.26 -12.70
CA SER A 195 -16.75 -1.38 -13.34
C SER A 195 -17.62 -0.94 -14.51
N LEU A 196 -17.91 0.36 -14.63
CA LEU A 196 -18.68 0.96 -15.72
C LEU A 196 -17.78 1.34 -16.92
N LEU A 197 -16.46 1.39 -16.72
CA LEU A 197 -15.47 1.74 -17.74
C LEU A 197 -14.95 0.49 -18.47
N PRO A 198 -14.68 0.58 -19.79
CA PRO A 198 -13.91 -0.45 -20.49
C PRO A 198 -12.52 -0.66 -19.88
N GLU A 199 -12.02 -1.89 -19.92
CA GLU A 199 -10.71 -2.21 -19.36
C GLU A 199 -9.57 -1.73 -20.28
N VAL A 200 -8.48 -1.24 -19.67
CA VAL A 200 -7.22 -0.98 -20.37
C VAL A 200 -6.48 -2.29 -20.55
N CYS A 201 -6.05 -2.59 -21.78
CA CYS A 201 -5.41 -3.85 -22.14
C CYS A 201 -4.09 -4.06 -21.36
N PRO A 202 -4.01 -5.08 -20.48
CA PRO A 202 -2.78 -5.36 -19.73
C PRO A 202 -1.65 -5.87 -20.62
N HIS A 203 -2.00 -6.54 -21.73
CA HIS A 203 -1.04 -7.09 -22.68
C HIS A 203 -0.41 -5.99 -23.54
N TYR A 204 -1.19 -4.97 -23.91
CA TYR A 204 -0.68 -3.78 -24.57
C TYR A 204 0.35 -3.07 -23.69
N ASN A 205 0.10 -2.98 -22.38
CA ASN A 205 1.01 -2.31 -21.44
C ASN A 205 2.22 -3.17 -20.99
N LYS A 206 2.43 -4.36 -21.56
CA LYS A 206 3.53 -5.28 -21.20
C LYS A 206 4.27 -5.78 -22.44
N GLY A 207 5.57 -6.00 -22.35
CA GLY A 207 6.39 -6.54 -23.45
C GLY A 207 7.01 -5.46 -24.35
N ASN A 208 7.77 -5.90 -25.34
CA ASN A 208 8.49 -5.03 -26.29
C ASN A 208 7.65 -4.77 -27.55
N GLY A 209 7.94 -3.69 -28.28
CA GLY A 209 7.22 -3.30 -29.49
C GLY A 209 5.99 -2.40 -29.25
N GLU A 210 5.48 -1.82 -30.34
CA GLU A 210 4.43 -0.80 -30.35
C GLU A 210 3.12 -1.26 -29.68
N HIS A 211 2.71 -2.51 -29.91
CA HIS A 211 1.53 -3.12 -29.29
C HIS A 211 1.84 -4.03 -28.09
N GLY A 212 3.12 -4.09 -27.69
CA GLY A 212 3.57 -4.88 -26.54
C GLY A 212 3.33 -6.37 -26.78
N SER A 213 2.73 -7.04 -25.80
CA SER A 213 2.42 -8.47 -25.85
C SER A 213 0.99 -8.76 -26.31
N CYS A 214 0.24 -7.74 -26.75
CA CYS A 214 -1.10 -7.93 -27.26
C CYS A 214 -1.06 -8.62 -28.63
N LYS A 215 -1.74 -9.78 -28.75
CA LYS A 215 -1.83 -10.54 -30.01
C LYS A 215 -2.86 -9.96 -31.00
N TYR A 216 -3.64 -8.97 -30.58
CA TYR A 216 -4.79 -8.44 -31.33
C TYR A 216 -4.65 -6.92 -31.47
N PRO A 217 -3.68 -6.40 -32.25
CA PRO A 217 -3.37 -4.97 -32.30
C PRO A 217 -4.55 -4.11 -32.79
N THR A 218 -5.34 -4.62 -33.73
CA THR A 218 -6.45 -3.91 -34.39
C THR A 218 -7.84 -4.43 -34.04
N SER A 219 -7.93 -5.50 -33.25
CA SER A 219 -9.18 -6.18 -32.89
C SER A 219 -9.29 -6.51 -31.39
N CYS A 220 -8.45 -5.90 -30.55
CA CYS A 220 -8.53 -6.09 -29.10
C CYS A 220 -9.88 -5.55 -28.59
N THR A 221 -10.51 -6.23 -27.65
CA THR A 221 -11.74 -5.74 -27.00
C THR A 221 -11.45 -4.77 -25.85
N ASN A 222 -10.17 -4.58 -25.49
CA ASN A 222 -9.71 -3.71 -24.41
C ASN A 222 -8.96 -2.51 -24.99
N LEU A 223 -8.90 -1.41 -24.22
CA LEU A 223 -8.31 -0.16 -24.67
C LEU A 223 -6.79 -0.23 -24.73
N HIS A 224 -6.21 0.19 -25.84
CA HIS A 224 -4.76 0.33 -26.04
C HIS A 224 -4.32 1.75 -25.71
N VAL A 225 -4.11 1.99 -24.42
CA VAL A 225 -3.60 3.26 -23.90
C VAL A 225 -2.59 2.99 -22.79
N CYS A 226 -1.61 3.86 -22.64
CA CYS A 226 -0.60 3.75 -21.60
C CYS A 226 -1.23 3.84 -20.22
N GLN A 227 -1.12 2.76 -19.44
CA GLN A 227 -1.65 2.72 -18.09
C GLN A 227 -0.96 3.74 -17.18
N HIS A 228 0.35 3.93 -17.33
CA HIS A 228 1.11 4.91 -16.56
C HIS A 228 0.73 6.36 -16.90
N PHE A 229 0.29 6.63 -18.13
CA PHE A 229 -0.22 7.94 -18.52
C PHE A 229 -1.56 8.25 -17.86
N LEU A 230 -2.48 7.27 -17.81
CA LEU A 230 -3.74 7.42 -17.11
C LEU A 230 -3.58 7.56 -15.59
N GLN A 231 -2.42 7.16 -15.06
CA GLN A 231 -2.06 7.29 -13.64
C GLN A 231 -1.20 8.53 -13.34
N ASP A 232 -0.99 9.40 -14.33
CA ASP A 232 -0.10 10.57 -14.26
C ASP A 232 1.32 10.25 -13.71
N ASN A 233 1.84 9.06 -14.01
CA ASN A 233 3.18 8.62 -13.59
C ASN A 233 4.05 8.09 -14.74
N CYS A 234 3.67 8.36 -15.99
CA CYS A 234 4.47 7.97 -17.16
C CYS A 234 5.75 8.80 -17.26
N LYS A 235 6.88 8.17 -16.94
CA LYS A 235 8.21 8.81 -16.97
C LYS A 235 8.74 9.11 -18.38
N PHE A 236 8.12 8.56 -19.41
CA PHE A 236 8.60 8.66 -20.79
C PHE A 236 7.96 9.81 -21.58
N GLY A 237 6.93 10.47 -21.05
CA GLY A 237 6.27 11.60 -21.72
C GLY A 237 5.90 11.28 -23.17
N THR A 238 6.24 12.18 -24.10
CA THR A 238 6.02 11.98 -25.55
C THR A 238 6.87 10.86 -26.16
N ALA A 239 7.96 10.44 -25.51
CA ALA A 239 8.82 9.33 -25.94
C ALA A 239 8.30 7.96 -25.46
N CYS A 240 7.11 7.91 -24.84
CA CYS A 240 6.51 6.66 -24.40
C CYS A 240 6.18 5.76 -25.60
N LYS A 241 6.61 4.50 -25.53
CA LYS A 241 6.28 3.46 -26.52
C LYS A 241 4.80 3.05 -26.50
N ARG A 242 4.02 3.58 -25.55
CA ARG A 242 2.58 3.34 -25.40
C ARG A 242 1.83 4.63 -25.70
N ALA A 243 0.70 4.52 -26.38
CA ALA A 243 -0.12 5.65 -26.76
C ALA A 243 -0.63 6.41 -25.52
N HIS A 244 -0.44 7.73 -25.51
CA HIS A 244 -1.03 8.65 -24.52
C HIS A 244 -2.38 9.21 -24.99
N ASN A 245 -2.99 8.53 -25.95
CA ASN A 245 -4.33 8.80 -26.47
C ASN A 245 -4.96 7.46 -26.87
N PHE A 246 -6.27 7.46 -27.13
CA PHE A 246 -6.96 6.28 -27.63
C PHE A 246 -6.57 6.02 -29.08
N ASP A 247 -6.14 4.78 -29.38
CA ASP A 247 -5.91 4.35 -30.76
C ASP A 247 -7.22 4.14 -31.53
N THR A 248 -7.14 3.96 -32.85
CA THR A 248 -8.31 3.79 -33.73
C THR A 248 -9.27 2.69 -33.26
N ASN A 249 -8.76 1.61 -32.69
CA ASN A 249 -9.59 0.52 -32.18
C ASN A 249 -10.26 0.88 -30.84
N SER A 250 -9.54 1.55 -29.94
CA SER A 250 -10.09 2.11 -28.69
C SER A 250 -11.17 3.15 -28.99
N MET A 251 -10.98 3.99 -30.01
CA MET A 251 -11.99 4.93 -30.48
C MET A 251 -13.26 4.22 -30.94
N LYS A 252 -13.17 3.06 -31.63
CA LYS A 252 -14.35 2.24 -32.00
C LYS A 252 -15.06 1.67 -30.77
N ILE A 253 -14.31 1.20 -29.77
CA ILE A 253 -14.89 0.67 -28.51
C ILE A 253 -15.66 1.78 -27.78
N LEU A 254 -15.16 3.01 -27.82
CA LEU A 254 -15.73 4.17 -27.16
C LEU A 254 -16.83 4.87 -27.98
N SER A 255 -16.76 4.85 -29.31
CA SER A 255 -17.77 5.48 -30.19
C SER A 255 -19.11 4.75 -30.14
N HIS A 256 -19.12 3.46 -29.78
CA HIS A 256 -20.35 2.75 -29.43
C HIS A 256 -21.01 3.23 -28.13
N ARG A 257 -20.40 4.19 -27.42
CA ARG A 257 -20.84 4.67 -26.10
C ARG A 257 -21.06 6.18 -26.04
N LEU A 258 -20.31 6.97 -26.81
CA LEU A 258 -20.27 8.44 -26.76
C LEU A 258 -20.00 9.05 -28.15
N GLY A 259 -20.32 10.34 -28.32
CA GLY A 259 -20.01 11.08 -29.56
C GLY A 259 -18.51 11.35 -29.73
N GLU A 260 -18.03 11.53 -30.96
CA GLU A 260 -16.58 11.70 -31.26
C GLU A 260 -15.91 12.85 -30.50
N ASP A 261 -16.61 13.97 -30.31
CA ASP A 261 -16.13 15.14 -29.55
C ASP A 261 -15.93 14.88 -28.04
N GLU A 262 -16.59 13.85 -27.49
CA GLU A 262 -16.58 13.52 -26.07
C GLU A 262 -15.42 12.56 -25.70
N ILE A 263 -14.77 11.92 -26.68
CA ILE A 263 -13.79 10.85 -26.45
C ILE A 263 -12.48 11.38 -25.88
N HIS A 264 -12.04 12.58 -26.29
CA HIS A 264 -10.87 13.24 -25.69
C HIS A 264 -11.09 13.58 -24.21
N GLY A 265 -12.35 13.87 -23.82
CA GLY A 265 -12.74 14.09 -22.43
C GLY A 265 -12.70 12.81 -21.58
N PHE A 266 -12.82 11.64 -22.21
CA PHE A 266 -12.88 10.35 -21.53
C PHE A 266 -11.54 9.92 -20.91
N LEU A 267 -10.40 10.38 -21.45
CA LEU A 267 -9.09 10.22 -20.80
C LEU A 267 -9.09 10.84 -19.40
N LYS A 268 -9.73 12.00 -19.25
CA LYS A 268 -9.87 12.70 -17.96
C LYS A 268 -10.75 11.91 -16.99
N THR A 269 -11.81 11.25 -17.48
CA THR A 269 -12.63 10.32 -16.68
C THR A 269 -11.80 9.18 -16.09
N TYR A 270 -10.89 8.57 -16.87
CA TYR A 270 -9.98 7.54 -16.37
C TYR A 270 -8.99 8.07 -15.33
N LYS A 271 -8.38 9.24 -15.59
CA LYS A 271 -7.47 9.89 -14.63
C LYS A 271 -8.19 10.23 -13.32
N ASN A 272 -9.37 10.84 -13.40
CA ASN A 272 -10.22 11.14 -12.25
C ASN A 272 -10.56 9.87 -11.48
N SER A 273 -10.93 8.79 -12.18
CA SER A 273 -11.26 7.50 -11.55
C SER A 273 -10.09 6.91 -10.77
N PHE A 274 -8.89 6.97 -11.34
CA PHE A 274 -7.68 6.55 -10.65
C PHE A 274 -7.42 7.41 -9.39
N LEU A 275 -7.45 8.75 -9.51
CA LEU A 275 -7.23 9.67 -8.39
C LEU A 275 -8.27 9.50 -7.28
N ILE A 276 -9.55 9.33 -7.61
CA ILE A 276 -10.63 9.03 -6.65
C ILE A 276 -10.34 7.70 -5.92
N SER A 277 -9.85 6.68 -6.63
CA SER A 277 -9.52 5.37 -6.03
C SER A 277 -8.31 5.42 -5.08
N CYS A 278 -7.39 6.34 -5.32
CA CYS A 278 -6.21 6.58 -4.47
C CYS A 278 -6.54 7.45 -3.24
N TYR A 279 -7.62 8.24 -3.29
CA TYR A 279 -8.01 9.14 -2.20
C TYR A 279 -8.62 8.37 -1.01
N LYS A 280 -7.80 8.14 0.02
CA LYS A 280 -8.24 7.66 1.34
C LYS A 280 -8.93 8.83 2.07
N GLY A 281 -10.27 8.84 2.09
CA GLY A 281 -11.05 9.94 2.68
C GLY A 281 -10.78 10.15 4.18
N LYS A 282 -10.56 11.42 4.57
CA LYS A 282 -10.80 11.90 5.94
C LYS A 282 -12.32 12.01 6.15
N PRO A 283 -12.92 11.48 7.24
CA PRO A 283 -14.32 11.77 7.55
C PRO A 283 -14.47 13.19 8.11
N ALA A 284 -15.51 13.90 7.69
CA ALA A 284 -15.91 15.21 8.20
C ALA A 284 -16.33 15.15 9.69
N GLN A 285 -15.96 16.18 10.46
CA GLN A 285 -16.19 16.33 11.90
C GLN A 285 -17.67 16.15 12.32
N ARG A 286 -17.90 15.42 13.42
CA ARG A 286 -19.13 15.53 14.23
C ARG A 286 -18.75 15.66 15.72
N VAL A 287 -19.47 16.55 16.40
CA VAL A 287 -19.30 17.08 17.75
C VAL A 287 -19.30 15.99 18.85
N GLU A 288 -18.51 16.22 19.90
CA GLU A 288 -18.19 15.33 21.04
C GLU A 288 -19.37 14.98 21.96
N THR A 289 -19.43 13.71 22.41
CA THR A 289 -19.83 13.31 23.78
C THR A 289 -19.18 11.95 24.21
N VAL A 290 -18.20 12.08 25.12
CA VAL A 290 -17.70 11.27 26.28
C VAL A 290 -17.89 9.72 26.41
N LYS A 291 -16.72 9.04 26.58
CA LYS A 291 -16.33 7.78 27.32
C LYS A 291 -16.40 6.37 26.63
N PRO A 292 -15.57 5.36 27.05
CA PRO A 292 -14.21 5.07 26.55
C PRO A 292 -14.02 3.66 25.91
N ALA A 293 -12.83 3.46 25.31
CA ALA A 293 -12.39 2.46 24.30
C ALA A 293 -12.45 0.95 24.66
N PRO A 294 -12.46 0.04 23.64
CA PRO A 294 -11.19 -0.57 23.19
C PRO A 294 -11.07 -0.98 21.68
N SER A 295 -9.81 -1.22 21.28
CA SER A 295 -9.28 -2.21 20.31
C SER A 295 -9.61 -2.15 18.79
N THR A 296 -8.77 -1.38 18.09
CA THR A 296 -7.99 -1.70 16.87
C THR A 296 -8.37 -2.91 15.99
N LYS A 297 -8.79 -2.62 14.73
CA LYS A 297 -8.65 -3.52 13.57
C LYS A 297 -7.85 -2.90 12.42
N GLN A 298 -6.98 -3.75 11.89
CA GLN A 298 -5.77 -3.53 11.09
C GLN A 298 -5.99 -3.15 9.60
N PRO A 299 -4.96 -2.57 8.96
CA PRO A 299 -4.98 -2.16 7.56
C PRO A 299 -4.67 -3.29 6.57
N ASN A 300 -5.32 -3.26 5.40
CA ASN A 300 -5.01 -4.11 4.24
C ASN A 300 -4.11 -3.38 3.23
N SER A 301 -3.16 -4.15 2.71
CA SER A 301 -1.95 -3.80 1.98
C SER A 301 -2.18 -3.58 0.47
N ARG A 302 -1.64 -2.47 -0.05
CA ARG A 302 -1.23 -2.30 -1.47
C ARG A 302 -0.34 -1.08 -1.73
N ALA A 303 0.64 -0.83 -0.87
CA ALA A 303 1.82 -0.07 -1.24
C ALA A 303 3.00 -1.04 -1.17
N VAL A 304 3.68 -1.28 -2.31
CA VAL A 304 5.12 -1.46 -2.22
C VAL A 304 5.60 -0.07 -1.85
N CYS A 305 6.03 0.08 -0.61
CA CYS A 305 6.56 1.34 -0.10
C CYS A 305 7.78 1.74 -0.95
N GLU A 306 7.96 3.02 -1.23
CA GLU A 306 9.23 3.56 -1.80
C GLU A 306 10.45 3.06 -1.01
N ALA A 307 10.26 2.75 0.28
CA ALA A 307 11.26 2.15 1.17
C ALA A 307 11.84 0.80 0.69
N ASP A 308 11.11 -0.01 -0.08
CA ASP A 308 11.63 -1.29 -0.61
C ASP A 308 12.63 -1.09 -1.77
N SER A 309 12.63 0.08 -2.42
CA SER A 309 13.59 0.40 -3.49
C SER A 309 14.93 0.94 -2.98
N ASP A 310 14.90 1.56 -1.80
CA ASP A 310 16.06 2.11 -1.10
C ASP A 310 16.66 1.10 -0.08
N GLU A 311 16.08 -0.09 0.07
CA GLU A 311 16.63 -1.18 0.90
C GLU A 311 17.76 -1.92 0.17
N ILE A 312 18.83 -2.26 0.89
CA ILE A 312 19.94 -3.06 0.34
C ILE A 312 19.52 -4.53 0.26
N CYS A 313 19.75 -5.14 -0.91
CA CYS A 313 19.40 -6.51 -1.20
C CYS A 313 20.27 -7.51 -0.41
N LEU A 314 19.69 -8.12 0.64
CA LEU A 314 20.35 -9.15 1.44
C LEU A 314 20.85 -10.34 0.59
N PHE A 315 20.12 -10.71 -0.46
CA PHE A 315 20.52 -11.79 -1.36
C PHE A 315 21.75 -11.42 -2.19
N TYR A 316 21.92 -10.15 -2.56
CA TYR A 316 23.10 -9.70 -3.29
C TYR A 316 24.36 -9.74 -2.41
N ILE A 317 24.27 -9.28 -1.15
CA ILE A 317 25.39 -9.36 -0.19
C ILE A 317 25.86 -10.81 -0.01
N ARG A 318 24.92 -11.77 -0.05
CA ARG A 318 25.20 -13.22 0.03
C ARG A 318 25.50 -13.90 -1.31
N ARG A 319 25.70 -13.12 -2.39
CA ARG A 319 25.99 -13.62 -3.76
C ARG A 319 24.89 -14.52 -4.37
N GLY A 320 23.66 -14.42 -3.89
CA GLY A 320 22.50 -15.22 -4.31
C GLY A 320 21.37 -14.42 -4.98
N CYS A 321 21.61 -13.18 -5.43
CA CYS A 321 20.58 -12.41 -6.13
C CYS A 321 20.51 -12.78 -7.63
N THR A 322 19.54 -13.60 -8.02
CA THR A 322 19.31 -14.01 -9.41
C THR A 322 18.68 -12.93 -10.29
N PHE A 323 18.10 -11.89 -9.69
CA PHE A 323 17.47 -10.80 -10.42
C PHE A 323 18.46 -9.84 -11.10
N LYS A 324 19.74 -9.84 -10.70
CA LYS A 324 20.78 -8.96 -11.26
C LYS A 324 20.27 -7.51 -11.38
N GLU A 325 20.44 -6.88 -12.54
CA GLU A 325 19.99 -5.50 -12.83
C GLU A 325 18.46 -5.28 -12.77
N LYS A 326 17.66 -6.35 -12.64
CA LYS A 326 16.19 -6.25 -12.49
C LYS A 326 15.75 -6.24 -11.03
N CYS A 327 16.68 -6.35 -10.07
CA CYS A 327 16.33 -6.27 -8.66
C CYS A 327 15.85 -4.85 -8.31
N SER A 328 14.70 -4.75 -7.64
CA SER A 328 14.19 -3.45 -7.20
C SER A 328 14.94 -2.88 -6.00
N ARG A 329 15.76 -3.70 -5.31
CA ARG A 329 16.57 -3.33 -4.14
C ARG A 329 17.99 -2.94 -4.54
N VAL A 330 18.66 -2.14 -3.72
CA VAL A 330 20.02 -1.69 -3.98
C VAL A 330 21.03 -2.84 -3.84
N HIS A 331 21.83 -3.06 -4.88
CA HIS A 331 22.94 -4.01 -4.85
C HIS A 331 24.19 -3.33 -4.28
N HIS A 332 24.51 -3.64 -3.02
CA HIS A 332 25.70 -3.15 -2.34
C HIS A 332 26.31 -4.26 -1.50
N HIS A 333 27.63 -4.23 -1.29
CA HIS A 333 28.40 -5.30 -0.66
C HIS A 333 28.44 -5.21 0.89
N LEU A 334 27.99 -4.08 1.45
CA LEU A 334 27.88 -3.85 2.89
C LEU A 334 26.39 -3.69 3.29
N PRO A 335 26.03 -3.93 4.57
CA PRO A 335 24.64 -3.84 5.04
C PRO A 335 24.14 -2.39 5.21
N TYR A 336 24.99 -1.41 4.90
CA TYR A 336 24.71 0.02 4.92
C TYR A 336 25.34 0.69 3.69
N LYS A 337 24.79 1.81 3.26
CA LYS A 337 25.34 2.64 2.19
C LYS A 337 25.04 4.11 2.45
N TRP A 338 26.06 4.96 2.40
CA TRP A 338 25.93 6.41 2.60
C TRP A 338 26.02 7.15 1.28
N GLN A 339 25.10 8.08 1.05
CA GLN A 339 25.04 8.88 -0.17
C GLN A 339 24.73 10.33 0.12
N TYR A 340 25.21 11.25 -0.72
CA TYR A 340 24.86 12.67 -0.70
C TYR A 340 24.21 13.09 -2.02
N LEU A 341 23.31 14.06 -1.96
CA LEU A 341 22.59 14.57 -3.11
C LEU A 341 23.39 15.70 -3.76
N ASN A 342 23.94 15.43 -4.94
CA ASN A 342 24.64 16.41 -5.75
C ASN A 342 23.93 16.59 -7.10
N SER A 343 23.47 17.81 -7.38
CA SER A 343 22.85 18.19 -8.65
C SER A 343 21.67 17.27 -9.04
N GLY A 344 20.85 16.88 -8.06
CA GLY A 344 19.69 15.99 -8.27
C GLY A 344 20.03 14.50 -8.37
N THR A 345 21.29 14.10 -8.22
CA THR A 345 21.75 12.70 -8.26
C THR A 345 22.39 12.29 -6.95
N TRP A 346 22.06 11.09 -6.46
CA TRP A 346 22.68 10.51 -5.27
C TRP A 346 24.07 9.96 -5.61
N LYS A 347 25.11 10.47 -4.95
CA LYS A 347 26.50 10.03 -5.10
C LYS A 347 26.98 9.35 -3.82
N ASP A 348 27.83 8.34 -3.98
CA ASP A 348 28.36 7.55 -2.87
C ASP A 348 29.50 8.30 -2.15
N PHE A 349 29.56 8.19 -0.82
CA PHE A 349 30.74 8.62 -0.07
C PHE A 349 31.88 7.62 -0.23
N SER A 350 33.09 8.10 -0.45
CA SER A 350 34.30 7.24 -0.52
C SER A 350 34.65 6.63 0.85
N ASN A 351 34.38 7.34 1.94
CA ASN A 351 34.64 6.92 3.33
C ASN A 351 33.36 6.46 4.06
N GLY A 352 32.44 5.78 3.35
CA GLY A 352 31.14 5.38 3.89
C GLY A 352 31.17 4.50 5.15
N GLU A 353 32.21 3.67 5.32
CA GLU A 353 32.38 2.84 6.53
C GLU A 353 32.78 3.68 7.76
N ASP A 354 33.60 4.72 7.60
CA ASP A 354 33.97 5.62 8.69
C ASP A 354 32.77 6.45 9.14
N ILE A 355 31.95 6.90 8.17
CA ILE A 355 30.69 7.60 8.46
C ILE A 355 29.74 6.68 9.21
N GLU A 356 29.59 5.42 8.77
CA GLU A 356 28.76 4.44 9.47
C GLU A 356 29.26 4.19 10.89
N ARG A 357 30.57 3.99 11.07
CA ARG A 357 31.18 3.77 12.39
C ARG A 357 30.89 4.93 13.34
N ALA A 358 31.05 6.16 12.85
CA ALA A 358 30.74 7.35 13.62
C ALA A 358 29.23 7.46 13.92
N TYR A 359 28.36 7.16 12.96
CA TYR A 359 26.90 7.20 13.14
C TYR A 359 26.41 6.17 14.16
N CYS A 360 26.98 4.96 14.16
CA CYS A 360 26.63 3.89 15.10
C CYS A 360 26.88 4.26 16.57
N ASP A 361 27.82 5.16 16.85
CA ASP A 361 28.09 5.63 18.21
C ASP A 361 27.07 6.70 18.61
N PRO A 362 26.24 6.48 19.65
CA PRO A 362 25.26 7.45 20.09
C PRO A 362 25.87 8.73 20.66
N ASN A 363 27.18 8.79 20.98
CA ASN A 363 27.85 10.02 21.44
C ASN A 363 28.17 10.99 20.29
N ASN A 364 28.15 10.52 19.04
CA ASN A 364 28.52 11.33 17.90
C ASN A 364 27.30 11.99 17.26
N ASP A 365 27.43 13.29 17.03
CA ASP A 365 26.45 14.10 16.30
C ASP A 365 26.92 14.34 14.85
N ARG A 366 28.21 14.12 14.58
CA ARG A 366 28.84 14.32 13.27
C ARG A 366 29.90 13.25 12.99
N SER A 367 30.20 13.01 11.72
CA SER A 367 31.35 12.15 11.33
C SER A 367 32.69 12.85 11.54
N ILE A 368 33.74 12.05 11.69
CA ILE A 368 35.12 12.49 11.94
C ILE A 368 35.85 12.70 10.60
N GLY A 369 36.69 13.73 10.48
CA GLY A 369 37.54 13.99 9.31
C GLY A 369 37.05 15.15 8.43
N PHE A 370 37.55 15.21 7.18
CA PHE A 370 37.23 16.26 6.20
C PHE A 370 35.77 16.19 5.72
N THR A 371 35.20 14.99 5.69
CA THR A 371 33.79 14.78 5.36
C THR A 371 32.96 14.84 6.65
N GLN A 372 32.48 16.03 7.01
CA GLN A 372 31.63 16.23 8.20
C GLN A 372 30.15 16.10 7.85
N VAL A 373 29.64 14.87 7.89
CA VAL A 373 28.20 14.59 7.85
C VAL A 373 27.63 14.92 9.22
N ASP A 374 26.57 15.71 9.25
CA ASP A 374 25.77 16.01 10.43
C ASP A 374 24.62 15.00 10.54
N PHE A 375 24.62 14.21 11.61
CA PHE A 375 23.71 13.07 11.78
C PHE A 375 22.32 13.47 12.29
N GLU A 376 22.15 14.69 12.80
CA GLU A 376 20.85 15.18 13.27
C GLU A 376 20.08 15.82 12.12
N SER A 377 20.76 16.67 11.34
CA SER A 377 20.17 17.31 10.16
C SER A 377 20.22 16.44 8.90
N MET A 378 21.01 15.37 8.90
CA MET A 378 21.29 14.53 7.73
C MET A 378 21.82 15.36 6.54
N THR A 379 22.86 16.16 6.80
CA THR A 379 23.47 17.05 5.79
C THR A 379 25.00 16.96 5.75
N TYR A 380 25.59 17.30 4.60
CA TYR A 380 27.03 17.44 4.39
C TYR A 380 27.25 18.60 3.40
N ASP A 381 28.00 19.64 3.80
CA ASP A 381 28.26 20.82 2.97
C ASP A 381 27.00 21.37 2.26
N ARG A 382 25.92 21.58 3.04
CA ARG A 382 24.57 21.99 2.59
C ARG A 382 23.84 21.01 1.66
N MET A 383 24.46 19.89 1.29
CA MET A 383 23.82 18.80 0.54
C MET A 383 23.09 17.84 1.47
N GLN A 384 21.97 17.30 1.00
CA GLN A 384 21.24 16.25 1.74
C GLN A 384 22.03 14.94 1.74
N VAL A 385 21.98 14.22 2.86
CA VAL A 385 22.60 12.92 3.03
C VAL A 385 21.54 11.88 3.34
N ARG A 386 21.72 10.66 2.83
CA ARG A 386 20.88 9.51 3.19
C ARG A 386 21.72 8.28 3.50
N ARG A 387 21.17 7.44 4.38
CA ARG A 387 21.70 6.13 4.74
C ARG A 387 20.74 5.04 4.28
N LEU A 388 21.19 4.18 3.38
CA LEU A 388 20.47 2.97 2.98
C LEU A 388 20.86 1.82 3.90
N SER A 389 19.94 0.88 4.11
CA SER A 389 20.11 -0.23 5.06
C SER A 389 19.60 -1.52 4.45
N THR A 390 20.13 -2.65 4.88
CA THR A 390 19.42 -3.94 4.75
C THR A 390 18.15 -3.96 5.61
N ALA A 391 17.27 -4.95 5.37
CA ALA A 391 16.10 -5.15 6.20
C ALA A 391 16.44 -5.22 7.70
N THR A 392 15.57 -4.64 8.53
CA THR A 392 15.65 -4.69 9.99
C THR A 392 15.65 -6.12 10.51
N SER A 393 16.49 -6.42 11.50
CA SER A 393 16.62 -7.76 12.11
C SER A 393 15.37 -8.20 12.87
N VAL A 394 14.48 -7.27 13.20
CA VAL A 394 13.23 -7.55 13.93
C VAL A 394 12.20 -8.24 13.04
N ASN A 395 12.14 -7.87 11.75
CA ASN A 395 11.15 -8.38 10.80
C ASN A 395 11.68 -9.57 9.99
N LYS A 396 12.88 -10.06 10.30
CA LYS A 396 13.55 -11.15 9.59
C LYS A 396 13.96 -12.24 10.58
N PRO A 397 13.82 -13.52 10.23
CA PRO A 397 14.30 -14.60 11.09
C PRO A 397 15.80 -14.50 11.41
N PRO A 398 16.27 -15.06 12.54
CA PRO A 398 17.68 -14.95 12.99
C PRO A 398 18.73 -15.47 11.99
N HIS A 399 18.36 -16.42 11.13
CA HIS A 399 19.25 -16.95 10.08
C HIS A 399 19.44 -15.97 8.92
N PHE A 400 18.69 -14.86 8.88
CA PHE A 400 19.04 -13.76 7.99
C PHE A 400 20.22 -12.97 8.58
N ILE A 401 21.45 -13.46 8.32
CA ILE A 401 22.68 -12.72 8.63
C ILE A 401 22.74 -11.36 7.91
N LEU A 402 23.45 -10.41 8.51
CA LEU A 402 23.68 -9.07 7.95
C LEU A 402 22.40 -8.22 7.82
N THR A 403 21.34 -8.56 8.55
CA THR A 403 20.21 -7.65 8.78
C THR A 403 20.64 -6.49 9.68
N THR A 404 20.00 -5.33 9.51
CA THR A 404 20.33 -4.15 10.32
C THR A 404 19.72 -4.30 11.72
N ASN A 405 20.58 -4.42 12.73
CA ASN A 405 20.17 -4.45 14.13
C ASN A 405 20.11 -3.02 14.69
N TRP A 406 18.92 -2.52 14.98
CA TRP A 406 18.71 -1.18 15.53
C TRP A 406 18.69 -1.21 17.06
N LEU A 407 19.53 -0.36 17.66
CA LEU A 407 19.69 -0.20 19.08
C LEU A 407 19.10 1.13 19.53
N TRP A 408 18.49 1.12 20.71
CA TRP A 408 17.87 2.30 21.31
C TRP A 408 18.60 2.68 22.59
N TYR A 409 18.86 3.98 22.73
CA TYR A 409 19.60 4.54 23.86
C TYR A 409 18.82 5.66 24.52
N TRP A 410 19.03 5.85 25.82
CA TRP A 410 18.59 7.03 26.57
C TRP A 410 19.77 7.71 27.25
N LYS A 411 19.73 9.04 27.32
CA LYS A 411 20.79 9.83 27.96
C LYS A 411 20.53 9.91 29.46
N ASN A 412 21.48 9.44 30.27
CA ASN A 412 21.38 9.54 31.72
C ASN A 412 21.81 10.92 32.23
N GLU A 413 21.67 11.13 33.54
CA GLU A 413 21.98 12.40 34.21
C GLU A 413 23.46 12.78 34.13
N LYS A 414 24.35 11.79 33.96
CA LYS A 414 25.80 11.99 33.74
C LYS A 414 26.14 12.26 32.27
N GLY A 415 25.13 12.42 31.41
CA GLY A 415 25.30 12.66 29.97
C GLY A 415 25.69 11.42 29.16
N ARG A 416 25.71 10.21 29.75
CA ARG A 416 26.06 8.96 29.07
C ARG A 416 24.84 8.32 28.42
N TRP A 417 25.00 7.80 27.21
CA TRP A 417 23.98 7.01 26.52
C TRP A 417 23.98 5.57 27.04
N ILE A 418 22.82 5.11 27.50
CA ILE A 418 22.60 3.76 28.03
C ILE A 418 21.63 3.03 27.12
N GLU A 419 21.98 1.81 26.70
CA GLU A 419 21.11 0.99 25.85
C GLU A 419 19.89 0.49 26.64
N TYR A 420 18.70 0.55 26.03
CA TYR A 420 17.51 -0.04 26.61
C TYR A 420 17.63 -1.57 26.69
N GLY A 421 17.50 -2.11 27.91
CA GLY A 421 17.65 -3.54 28.19
C GLY A 421 19.07 -3.96 28.58
N CYS A 422 20.04 -3.04 28.57
CA CYS A 422 21.42 -3.30 28.99
C CYS A 422 21.87 -2.23 30.02
N GLY A 423 21.54 -2.45 31.30
CA GLY A 423 21.89 -1.58 32.43
C GLY A 423 22.44 -2.38 33.62
N GLU A 424 23.00 -1.70 34.62
CA GLU A 424 23.77 -2.27 35.74
C GLU A 424 23.03 -3.30 36.62
N ASP A 425 21.73 -3.50 36.43
CA ASP A 425 20.93 -4.54 37.08
C ASP A 425 20.71 -5.77 36.17
N ALA A 426 21.80 -6.38 35.71
CA ALA A 426 21.79 -7.62 34.90
C ALA A 426 21.13 -8.84 35.60
N LYS A 427 20.64 -8.68 36.84
CA LYS A 427 19.88 -9.69 37.60
C LYS A 427 18.36 -9.54 37.49
N ARG A 428 17.83 -8.51 36.80
CA ARG A 428 16.38 -8.31 36.64
C ARG A 428 16.03 -8.12 35.17
N LYS A 429 15.19 -9.00 34.61
CA LYS A 429 14.69 -8.90 33.22
C LYS A 429 14.05 -7.52 33.02
N ALA A 430 14.72 -6.64 32.28
CA ALA A 430 14.15 -5.36 31.89
C ALA A 430 12.90 -5.60 31.02
N LEU A 431 11.77 -4.98 31.39
CA LEU A 431 10.49 -5.10 30.68
C LEU A 431 10.51 -4.48 29.27
N ILE A 432 11.50 -3.62 28.97
CA ILE A 432 11.65 -2.93 27.69
C ILE A 432 13.09 -3.04 27.20
N THR A 433 13.25 -3.46 25.94
CA THR A 433 14.54 -3.69 25.27
C THR A 433 14.61 -2.94 23.94
N SER A 434 15.82 -2.75 23.41
CA SER A 434 16.03 -2.23 22.04
C SER A 434 15.17 -2.95 21.00
N LYS A 435 15.06 -4.29 21.10
CA LYS A 435 14.25 -5.10 20.18
C LYS A 435 12.77 -4.74 20.25
N SER A 436 12.20 -4.69 21.46
CA SER A 436 10.78 -4.35 21.63
C SER A 436 10.47 -2.91 21.22
N LEU A 437 11.40 -1.97 21.43
CA LEU A 437 11.23 -0.58 20.98
C LEU A 437 11.22 -0.47 19.46
N GLU A 438 12.10 -1.21 18.78
CA GLU A 438 12.16 -1.25 17.33
C GLU A 438 10.89 -1.88 16.72
N GLU A 439 10.35 -2.96 17.32
CA GLU A 439 9.05 -3.56 16.92
C GLU A 439 7.89 -2.56 16.96
N VAL A 440 7.88 -1.65 17.94
CA VAL A 440 6.85 -0.62 18.09
C VAL A 440 7.10 0.52 17.11
N TYR A 441 8.34 1.01 17.01
CA TYR A 441 8.72 2.09 16.10
C TYR A 441 8.39 1.78 14.64
N LEU A 442 8.61 0.53 14.20
CA LEU A 442 8.29 0.10 12.84
C LEU A 442 6.79 0.07 12.52
N LYS A 443 5.92 0.02 13.54
CA LYS A 443 4.46 0.07 13.35
C LYS A 443 3.98 1.50 13.12
N ASP A 444 4.49 2.44 13.92
CA ASP A 444 4.23 3.87 13.77
C ASP A 444 5.37 4.72 14.38
N PRO A 445 6.22 5.34 13.54
CA PRO A 445 7.31 6.20 14.00
C PRO A 445 6.87 7.48 14.72
N ASN A 446 5.58 7.84 14.65
CA ASN A 446 5.04 9.03 15.31
C ASN A 446 4.33 8.74 16.64
N ASP A 447 4.28 7.47 17.04
CA ASP A 447 3.55 7.03 18.22
C ASP A 447 4.27 7.44 19.52
N LYS A 448 3.52 7.39 20.62
CA LYS A 448 4.03 7.57 21.98
C LYS A 448 3.83 6.30 22.77
N LEU A 449 4.91 5.73 23.27
CA LEU A 449 4.89 4.47 24.01
C LEU A 449 4.95 4.73 25.53
N PRO A 450 3.86 4.49 26.29
CA PRO A 450 3.93 4.46 27.73
C PRO A 450 4.63 3.18 28.20
N PHE A 451 5.54 3.29 29.16
CA PHE A 451 6.17 2.14 29.81
C PHE A 451 6.49 2.44 31.27
N ARG A 452 6.62 1.38 32.08
CA ARG A 452 6.91 1.48 33.52
C ARG A 452 8.27 0.86 33.82
N SER A 453 9.04 1.53 34.68
CA SER A 453 10.35 1.09 35.15
C SER A 453 10.38 1.19 36.67
N GLU A 454 10.52 0.06 37.38
CA GLU A 454 10.58 -0.16 38.86
C GLU A 454 9.72 0.75 39.77
N SER A 455 9.90 2.07 39.73
CA SER A 455 9.22 3.09 40.55
C SER A 455 8.64 4.27 39.76
N HIS A 456 8.82 4.32 38.43
CA HIS A 456 8.48 5.45 37.59
C HIS A 456 7.74 5.02 36.32
N GLU A 457 6.81 5.88 35.89
CA GLU A 457 6.12 5.74 34.62
C GLU A 457 6.67 6.77 33.64
N TYR A 458 6.94 6.30 32.43
CA TYR A 458 7.51 7.09 31.36
C TYR A 458 6.63 7.05 30.11
N ILE A 459 6.67 8.12 29.32
CA ILE A 459 6.18 8.15 27.95
C ILE A 459 7.36 8.38 27.03
N LEU A 460 7.58 7.48 26.09
CA LEU A 460 8.61 7.57 25.06
C LEU A 460 8.00 8.13 23.78
N ASN A 461 8.54 9.25 23.29
CA ASN A 461 8.09 9.93 22.08
C ASN A 461 9.11 9.67 20.96
N PHE A 462 8.72 8.85 19.98
CA PHE A 462 9.60 8.47 18.87
C PHE A 462 9.86 9.61 17.89
N LYS A 463 8.88 10.51 17.70
CA LYS A 463 8.97 11.63 16.76
C LYS A 463 9.97 12.68 17.23
N GLU A 464 9.85 13.06 18.49
CA GLU A 464 10.66 14.14 19.08
C GLU A 464 11.92 13.60 19.80
N MET A 465 12.15 12.28 19.76
CA MET A 465 13.32 11.61 20.32
C MET A 465 13.59 11.95 21.79
N TYR A 466 12.56 11.80 22.64
CA TYR A 466 12.74 11.87 24.09
C TYR A 466 11.85 10.89 24.88
N GLN A 467 12.23 10.59 26.12
CA GLN A 467 11.37 9.98 27.14
C GLN A 467 11.02 11.00 28.22
N GLN A 468 9.79 10.96 28.75
CA GLN A 468 9.32 11.87 29.79
C GLN A 468 8.78 11.10 30.98
N ASN A 469 9.21 11.46 32.19
CA ASN A 469 8.64 10.92 33.42
C ASN A 469 7.25 11.54 33.67
N ILE A 470 6.22 10.71 33.86
CA ILE A 470 4.84 11.19 34.00
C ILE A 470 4.64 11.98 35.30
N LYS A 471 5.27 11.55 36.39
CA LYS A 471 5.14 12.13 37.73
C LYS A 471 5.92 13.43 37.89
N HIS A 472 7.19 13.42 37.47
CA HIS A 472 8.11 14.55 37.67
C HIS A 472 8.20 15.48 36.46
N LYS A 473 7.58 15.14 35.33
CA LYS A 473 7.64 15.85 34.05
C LYS A 473 9.04 16.04 33.47
N THR A 474 10.06 15.40 34.05
CA THR A 474 11.45 15.44 33.58
C THR A 474 11.60 14.73 32.24
N ILE A 475 12.44 15.28 31.37
CA ILE A 475 12.68 14.77 30.01
C ILE A 475 14.12 14.24 29.92
N ARG A 476 14.30 13.10 29.25
CA ARG A 476 15.62 12.58 28.86
C ARG A 476 15.62 12.27 27.37
N TYR A 477 16.66 12.67 26.66
CA TYR A 477 16.77 12.41 25.22
C TYR A 477 16.98 10.92 24.95
N ILE A 478 16.46 10.45 23.81
CA ILE A 478 16.68 9.10 23.30
C ILE A 478 17.36 9.17 21.93
N ARG A 479 18.06 8.10 21.55
CA ARG A 479 18.68 7.96 20.22
C ARG A 479 18.49 6.55 19.68
N ARG A 480 18.26 6.46 18.37
CA ARG A 480 18.18 5.21 17.61
C ARG A 480 19.40 5.09 16.71
N ARG A 481 20.29 4.12 16.96
CA ARG A 481 21.51 3.87 16.17
C ARG A 481 21.63 2.40 15.77
N PRO A 482 22.14 2.07 14.57
CA PRO A 482 22.35 0.69 14.18
C PRO A 482 23.62 0.15 14.87
N ARG A 483 23.67 -1.16 15.12
CA ARG A 483 24.90 -1.84 15.52
C ARG A 483 25.89 -1.83 14.35
N PHE A 484 27.10 -1.35 14.60
CA PHE A 484 28.16 -1.31 13.59
C PHE A 484 28.57 -2.72 13.15
N VAL A 485 28.83 -2.89 11.86
CA VAL A 485 29.38 -4.12 11.26
C VAL A 485 30.47 -3.71 10.28
N SER A 486 31.73 -4.05 10.52
CA SER A 486 32.81 -3.70 9.59
C SER A 486 32.77 -4.54 8.31
N ALA A 487 33.41 -4.06 7.25
CA ALA A 487 33.60 -4.83 6.03
C ALA A 487 34.27 -6.20 6.30
N GLU A 488 35.23 -6.24 7.23
CA GLU A 488 35.88 -7.47 7.68
C GLU A 488 34.91 -8.42 8.39
N GLU A 489 34.03 -7.89 9.25
CA GLU A 489 33.02 -8.70 9.94
C GLU A 489 31.97 -9.24 8.95
N VAL A 490 31.60 -8.47 7.93
CA VAL A 490 30.75 -8.94 6.83
C VAL A 490 31.40 -10.15 6.16
N GLN A 491 32.68 -10.05 5.77
CA GLN A 491 33.40 -11.16 5.15
C GLN A 491 33.52 -12.36 6.08
N ARG A 492 33.76 -12.14 7.38
CA ARG A 492 33.83 -13.21 8.39
C ARG A 492 32.48 -13.90 8.55
N LYS A 493 31.37 -13.16 8.60
CA LYS A 493 30.02 -13.73 8.68
C LYS A 493 29.66 -14.52 7.44
N LEU A 494 30.01 -14.02 6.24
CA LEU A 494 29.81 -14.75 4.99
C LEU A 494 30.64 -16.05 4.93
N LYS A 495 31.89 -16.03 5.43
CA LYS A 495 32.75 -17.22 5.53
C LYS A 495 32.35 -18.19 6.66
N SER A 496 31.80 -17.67 7.77
CA SER A 496 31.39 -18.47 8.92
C SER A 496 30.04 -19.14 8.71
N ASP A 497 29.11 -18.49 8.00
CA ASP A 497 27.84 -19.12 7.62
C ASP A 497 28.03 -20.25 6.59
N SER A 498 29.13 -20.21 5.82
CA SER A 498 29.63 -21.35 5.03
C SER A 498 29.92 -22.59 5.89
N CYS A 499 30.26 -22.39 7.17
CA CYS A 499 30.58 -23.45 8.15
C CYS A 499 29.51 -23.62 9.25
N SER A 500 28.38 -22.89 9.22
CA SER A 500 27.31 -22.95 10.24
C SER A 500 26.17 -23.91 9.86
N LEU A 501 26.22 -24.54 8.68
CA LEU A 501 25.40 -25.70 8.37
C LEU A 501 25.93 -26.89 9.18
N SER A 502 25.62 -26.95 10.47
CA SER A 502 25.66 -28.23 11.16
C SER A 502 24.72 -29.17 10.40
N PRO A 503 25.16 -30.39 9.99
CA PRO A 503 24.34 -31.37 9.27
C PRO A 503 23.10 -31.87 10.01
N THR A 504 22.78 -31.28 11.16
CA THR A 504 21.77 -31.69 12.14
C THR A 504 20.42 -30.99 11.99
N ASN A 505 20.29 -29.93 11.17
CA ASN A 505 19.06 -29.14 11.05
C ASN A 505 18.30 -29.31 9.71
N VAL A 506 18.68 -30.28 8.88
CA VAL A 506 17.97 -30.66 7.65
C VAL A 506 17.41 -32.08 7.80
N PRO A 507 16.33 -32.45 7.08
CA PRO A 507 15.74 -33.76 7.21
C PRO A 507 16.72 -34.89 6.86
N ASP A 508 16.65 -36.01 7.57
CA ASP A 508 17.61 -37.12 7.39
C ASP A 508 17.56 -37.78 6.02
N TYR A 509 16.41 -37.70 5.34
CA TYR A 509 16.23 -38.21 3.98
C TYR A 509 16.84 -37.29 2.91
N TRP A 510 17.35 -36.11 3.28
CA TRP A 510 18.08 -35.26 2.35
C TRP A 510 19.47 -35.82 2.06
N ASP A 511 19.90 -35.63 0.82
CA ASP A 511 21.26 -35.88 0.41
C ASP A 511 22.15 -34.76 0.97
N LYS A 512 22.88 -35.10 2.04
CA LYS A 512 23.74 -34.18 2.80
C LYS A 512 24.99 -33.76 2.01
N GLU A 513 25.41 -34.55 1.03
CA GLU A 513 26.53 -34.23 0.12
C GLU A 513 26.12 -33.25 -0.99
N ALA A 514 24.81 -33.10 -1.17
CA ALA A 514 24.18 -32.30 -2.20
C ALA A 514 23.49 -31.03 -1.67
N LEU A 515 23.94 -30.50 -0.53
CA LEU A 515 23.38 -29.26 0.04
C LEU A 515 24.00 -28.03 -0.62
N PRO A 516 23.22 -27.21 -1.34
CA PRO A 516 23.70 -25.94 -1.85
C PRO A 516 23.85 -24.93 -0.70
N GLU A 517 24.88 -24.10 -0.76
CA GLU A 517 25.21 -23.13 0.28
C GLU A 517 24.17 -21.98 0.39
N PHE A 518 23.66 -21.50 -0.75
CA PHE A 518 22.72 -20.35 -0.81
C PHE A 518 21.63 -20.48 -1.89
N THR A 519 21.41 -21.67 -2.45
CA THR A 519 20.44 -21.91 -3.53
C THR A 519 19.58 -23.14 -3.23
N TYR A 520 18.98 -23.73 -4.27
CA TYR A 520 18.32 -25.03 -4.20
C TYR A 520 19.02 -26.03 -5.11
N LYS A 521 18.87 -27.32 -4.78
CA LYS A 521 19.24 -28.43 -5.66
C LYS A 521 18.03 -29.35 -5.84
N LEU A 522 17.84 -29.82 -7.07
CA LEU A 522 16.81 -30.81 -7.40
C LEU A 522 17.45 -32.19 -7.44
N ILE A 523 16.96 -33.10 -6.60
CA ILE A 523 17.42 -34.48 -6.52
C ILE A 523 16.34 -35.37 -7.13
N THR A 524 16.67 -36.03 -8.23
CA THR A 524 15.76 -37.00 -8.87
C THR A 524 15.63 -38.23 -7.98
N LEU A 525 14.40 -38.58 -7.62
CA LEU A 525 14.10 -39.74 -6.78
C LEU A 525 14.09 -41.03 -7.61
N SER A 526 14.66 -42.09 -7.05
CA SER A 526 14.58 -43.43 -7.65
C SER A 526 13.22 -44.06 -7.39
N LYS A 527 12.62 -44.68 -8.42
CA LYS A 527 11.28 -45.28 -8.35
C LYS A 527 11.10 -46.35 -7.27
N GLY A 528 12.21 -46.97 -6.84
CA GLY A 528 12.20 -48.02 -5.83
C GLY A 528 12.13 -47.51 -4.38
N THR A 529 12.34 -46.22 -4.12
CA THR A 529 12.42 -45.70 -2.74
C THR A 529 11.05 -45.54 -2.09
N ASP A 530 10.99 -45.65 -0.77
CA ASP A 530 9.75 -45.42 -0.01
C ASP A 530 9.21 -43.99 -0.21
N GLU A 531 10.12 -43.02 -0.33
CA GLU A 531 9.80 -41.62 -0.61
C GLU A 531 9.12 -41.43 -1.96
N TYR A 532 9.64 -42.05 -3.03
CA TYR A 532 9.01 -42.00 -4.35
C TYR A 532 7.61 -42.61 -4.29
N ARG A 533 7.48 -43.81 -3.68
CA ARG A 533 6.19 -44.52 -3.54
C ARG A 533 5.17 -43.72 -2.74
N LYS A 534 5.60 -42.97 -1.72
CA LYS A 534 4.74 -42.07 -0.95
C LYS A 534 4.18 -40.95 -1.83
N VAL A 535 5.03 -40.25 -2.59
CA VAL A 535 4.61 -39.15 -3.47
C VAL A 535 3.75 -39.66 -4.63
N GLU A 536 4.10 -40.81 -5.20
CA GLU A 536 3.32 -41.49 -6.24
C GLU A 536 1.93 -41.88 -5.73
N SER A 537 1.82 -42.44 -4.52
CA SER A 537 0.54 -42.83 -3.92
C SER A 537 -0.42 -41.66 -3.75
N ILE A 538 0.05 -40.53 -3.18
CA ILE A 538 -0.82 -39.35 -3.00
C ILE A 538 -1.22 -38.71 -4.34
N PHE A 539 -0.39 -38.80 -5.38
CA PHE A 539 -0.72 -38.33 -6.73
C PHE A 539 -1.76 -39.25 -7.39
N ASN A 540 -1.50 -40.56 -7.40
CA ASN A 540 -2.34 -41.57 -8.04
C ASN A 540 -3.70 -41.75 -7.37
N ALA A 541 -3.85 -41.33 -6.11
CA ALA A 541 -5.14 -41.30 -5.41
C ALA A 541 -6.23 -40.56 -6.21
N THR A 542 -5.86 -39.56 -7.03
CA THR A 542 -6.83 -38.82 -7.88
C THR A 542 -6.45 -38.76 -9.37
N MET A 543 -5.24 -39.20 -9.74
CA MET A 543 -4.72 -39.21 -11.11
C MET A 543 -4.20 -40.61 -11.55
N PRO A 544 -4.97 -41.70 -11.36
CA PRO A 544 -4.47 -43.07 -11.60
C PRO A 544 -4.17 -43.39 -13.07
N SER A 545 -4.74 -42.63 -14.00
CA SER A 545 -4.55 -42.80 -15.45
C SER A 545 -3.35 -42.03 -16.01
N SER A 546 -2.72 -41.17 -15.20
CA SER A 546 -1.55 -40.39 -15.62
C SER A 546 -0.26 -41.15 -15.37
N ARG A 547 0.72 -40.96 -16.26
CA ARG A 547 2.03 -41.61 -16.14
C ARG A 547 3.04 -40.63 -15.55
N ILE A 548 3.55 -40.92 -14.36
CA ILE A 548 4.66 -40.18 -13.76
C ILE A 548 5.95 -40.48 -14.54
N SER A 549 6.57 -39.42 -15.06
CA SER A 549 7.86 -39.47 -15.75
C SER A 549 9.01 -39.37 -14.74
N ASN A 550 8.93 -38.38 -13.85
CA ASN A 550 9.96 -38.11 -12.85
C ASN A 550 9.37 -37.45 -11.60
N ILE A 551 9.99 -37.70 -10.44
CA ILE A 551 9.76 -36.97 -9.18
C ILE A 551 11.10 -36.43 -8.71
N GLN A 552 11.18 -35.11 -8.51
CA GLN A 552 12.37 -34.44 -8.01
C GLN A 552 12.10 -33.87 -6.63
N ARG A 553 12.94 -34.20 -5.64
CA ARG A 553 12.96 -33.52 -4.33
C ARG A 553 13.72 -32.21 -4.44
N LEU A 554 13.15 -31.15 -3.88
CA LEU A 554 13.82 -29.87 -3.70
C LEU A 554 14.56 -29.85 -2.37
N GLN A 555 15.86 -29.58 -2.42
CA GLN A 555 16.69 -29.31 -1.23
C GLN A 555 17.08 -27.84 -1.23
N ASN A 556 16.34 -27.02 -0.47
CA ASN A 556 16.65 -25.62 -0.22
C ASN A 556 16.78 -25.39 1.29
N PRO A 557 18.02 -25.43 1.85
CA PRO A 557 18.24 -25.29 3.29
C PRO A 557 17.73 -23.96 3.86
N SER A 558 17.78 -22.88 3.06
CA SER A 558 17.30 -21.56 3.48
C SER A 558 15.78 -21.55 3.64
N LEU A 559 15.04 -22.06 2.66
CA LEU A 559 13.58 -22.15 2.76
C LEU A 559 13.14 -23.13 3.86
N TRP A 560 13.88 -24.24 4.03
CA TRP A 560 13.60 -25.21 5.10
C TRP A 560 13.77 -24.59 6.48
N LYS A 561 14.86 -23.85 6.74
CA LYS A 561 15.07 -23.15 8.02
C LYS A 561 13.95 -22.16 8.32
N VAL A 562 13.47 -21.42 7.31
CA VAL A 562 12.34 -20.49 7.47
C VAL A 562 11.05 -21.23 7.78
N PHE A 563 10.78 -22.33 7.08
CA PHE A 563 9.60 -23.16 7.28
C PHE A 563 9.58 -23.76 8.70
N GLN A 564 10.71 -24.32 9.16
CA GLN A 564 10.85 -24.86 10.51
C GLN A 564 10.69 -23.79 11.58
N TRP A 565 11.27 -22.60 11.39
CA TRP A 565 11.05 -21.48 12.30
C TRP A 565 9.56 -21.09 12.37
N GLN A 566 8.87 -21.03 11.23
CA GLN A 566 7.43 -20.74 11.20
C GLN A 566 6.61 -21.82 11.93
N LYS A 567 7.01 -23.10 11.80
CA LYS A 567 6.41 -24.22 12.53
C LYS A 567 6.59 -24.05 14.04
N GLU A 568 7.80 -23.75 14.50
CA GLU A 568 8.10 -23.49 15.92
C GLU A 568 7.24 -22.35 16.49
N GLN A 569 7.09 -21.26 15.74
CA GLN A 569 6.21 -20.14 16.13
C GLN A 569 4.74 -20.57 16.26
N MET A 570 4.26 -21.45 15.37
CA MET A 570 2.89 -21.96 15.43
C MET A 570 2.70 -22.93 16.61
N VAL A 571 3.70 -23.76 16.93
CA VAL A 571 3.70 -24.65 18.12
C VAL A 571 3.64 -23.81 19.39
N GLU A 572 4.51 -22.81 19.54
CA GLU A 572 4.57 -21.96 20.74
C GLU A 572 3.24 -21.21 20.95
N ARG A 573 2.68 -20.64 19.87
CA ARG A 573 1.39 -19.95 19.91
C ARG A 573 0.22 -20.89 20.24
N ASN A 574 0.34 -22.18 19.91
CA ASN A 574 -0.64 -23.22 20.25
C ASN A 574 -0.43 -23.80 21.66
N GLY A 575 0.47 -23.22 22.47
CA GLY A 575 0.77 -23.68 23.82
C GLY A 575 1.56 -24.99 23.85
N GLY A 576 2.38 -25.25 22.82
CA GLY A 576 3.14 -26.49 22.67
C GLY A 576 2.38 -27.62 21.96
N GLY A 577 1.14 -27.38 21.52
CA GLY A 577 0.36 -28.35 20.76
C GLY A 577 0.85 -28.53 19.32
N ASP A 578 0.50 -29.67 18.72
CA ASP A 578 0.87 -30.01 17.34
C ASP A 578 0.35 -28.99 16.33
N VAL A 579 1.18 -28.72 15.31
CA VAL A 579 0.82 -27.90 14.16
C VAL A 579 0.40 -28.83 13.03
N TYR A 580 -0.78 -28.59 12.48
CA TYR A 580 -1.29 -29.43 11.43
C TYR A 580 -0.60 -29.14 10.09
N GLU A 581 0.06 -30.15 9.54
CA GLU A 581 0.82 -30.09 8.28
C GLU A 581 0.17 -30.99 7.24
N ARG A 582 0.19 -30.56 5.98
CA ARG A 582 -0.33 -31.35 4.87
C ARG A 582 0.55 -31.26 3.64
N TYR A 583 0.68 -32.40 2.96
CA TYR A 583 1.13 -32.44 1.58
C TYR A 583 -0.01 -32.03 0.66
N LEU A 584 0.18 -30.96 -0.09
CA LEU A 584 -0.83 -30.43 -0.99
C LEU A 584 -0.23 -30.12 -2.37
N PHE A 585 -1.06 -30.21 -3.40
CA PHE A 585 -0.67 -30.01 -4.79
C PHE A 585 -0.82 -28.56 -5.22
N HIS A 586 0.10 -28.09 -6.06
CA HIS A 586 0.01 -26.79 -6.72
C HIS A 586 0.40 -26.91 -8.20
N GLY A 587 -0.58 -26.78 -9.08
CA GLY A 587 -0.36 -26.73 -10.53
C GLY A 587 0.06 -25.33 -10.96
N THR A 588 1.13 -25.23 -11.76
CA THR A 588 1.64 -23.93 -12.21
C THR A 588 2.27 -24.03 -13.60
N ASP A 589 2.66 -22.88 -14.14
CA ASP A 589 3.40 -22.78 -15.40
C ASP A 589 4.87 -23.20 -15.17
N PRO A 590 5.46 -24.10 -15.99
CA PRO A 590 6.87 -24.46 -15.90
C PRO A 590 7.84 -23.27 -15.89
N ALA A 591 7.46 -22.13 -16.48
CA ALA A 591 8.25 -20.90 -16.44
C ALA A 591 8.45 -20.32 -15.02
N LEU A 592 7.64 -20.74 -14.04
CA LEU A 592 7.74 -20.33 -12.64
C LEU A 592 8.53 -21.31 -11.77
N LYS A 593 9.00 -22.44 -12.33
CA LYS A 593 9.73 -23.50 -11.59
C LYS A 593 10.88 -22.92 -10.77
N ASP A 594 11.82 -22.25 -11.43
CA ASP A 594 13.04 -21.76 -10.77
C ASP A 594 12.73 -20.68 -9.72
N ALA A 595 11.79 -19.78 -10.02
CA ALA A 595 11.36 -18.74 -9.09
C ALA A 595 10.75 -19.32 -7.80
N ILE A 596 9.90 -20.35 -7.91
CA ILE A 596 9.28 -21.01 -6.76
C ILE A 596 10.33 -21.79 -5.95
N CYS A 597 11.23 -22.52 -6.63
CA CYS A 597 12.29 -23.29 -5.99
C CYS A 597 13.28 -22.41 -5.19
N GLU A 598 13.54 -21.20 -5.67
CA GLU A 598 14.47 -20.28 -5.03
C GLU A 598 13.80 -19.39 -3.97
N GLN A 599 12.62 -18.86 -4.27
CA GLN A 599 12.02 -17.75 -3.51
C GLN A 599 10.72 -18.11 -2.80
N ASN A 600 10.29 -19.37 -2.94
CA ASN A 600 9.02 -19.91 -2.44
C ASN A 600 7.80 -19.35 -3.20
N PHE A 601 6.60 -19.83 -2.87
CA PHE A 601 5.36 -19.40 -3.50
C PHE A 601 5.01 -17.95 -3.10
N ASP A 602 4.92 -17.06 -4.08
CA ASP A 602 4.38 -15.71 -3.91
C ASP A 602 3.02 -15.61 -4.63
N TRP A 603 1.94 -15.47 -3.86
CA TRP A 603 0.59 -15.36 -4.42
C TRP A 603 0.40 -14.13 -5.31
N ARG A 604 1.23 -13.09 -5.17
CA ARG A 604 1.22 -11.91 -6.05
C ARG A 604 1.74 -12.25 -7.45
N VAL A 605 2.47 -13.35 -7.58
CA VAL A 605 3.04 -13.86 -8.83
C VAL A 605 2.26 -15.08 -9.33
N CYS A 606 1.88 -16.00 -8.42
CA CYS A 606 1.30 -17.31 -8.72
C CYS A 606 -0.24 -17.36 -8.62
N GLY A 607 -0.88 -16.41 -7.93
CA GLY A 607 -2.34 -16.38 -7.66
C GLY A 607 -3.19 -15.75 -8.76
N LYS A 608 -2.83 -15.92 -10.04
CA LYS A 608 -3.54 -15.29 -11.18
C LYS A 608 -4.90 -15.90 -11.47
N HIS A 609 -5.23 -17.06 -10.90
CA HIS A 609 -6.45 -17.80 -11.15
C HIS A 609 -7.10 -18.25 -9.84
N GLY A 610 -8.36 -17.86 -9.63
CA GLY A 610 -9.18 -18.23 -8.47
C GLY A 610 -8.83 -17.47 -7.19
N THR A 611 -9.57 -16.39 -6.89
CA THR A 611 -9.51 -15.70 -5.58
C THR A 611 -10.75 -15.97 -4.74
N SER A 612 -11.44 -17.10 -4.93
CA SER A 612 -12.75 -17.35 -4.33
C SER A 612 -12.74 -17.44 -2.80
N TYR A 613 -11.61 -17.87 -2.21
CA TYR A 613 -11.47 -18.12 -0.77
C TYR A 613 -10.38 -17.25 -0.11
N GLY A 614 -9.88 -16.25 -0.84
CA GLY A 614 -8.90 -15.28 -0.36
C GLY A 614 -7.83 -14.93 -1.38
N LYS A 615 -7.06 -13.88 -1.09
CA LYS A 615 -5.90 -13.41 -1.86
C LYS A 615 -4.62 -14.02 -1.29
N GLY A 616 -4.44 -15.32 -1.53
CA GLY A 616 -3.30 -16.10 -1.06
C GLY A 616 -2.87 -17.16 -2.08
N SER A 617 -1.90 -18.00 -1.70
CA SER A 617 -1.43 -19.12 -2.51
C SER A 617 -2.39 -20.30 -2.33
N TYR A 618 -2.89 -20.84 -3.44
CA TYR A 618 -3.89 -21.91 -3.46
C TYR A 618 -3.21 -23.26 -3.56
N PHE A 619 -3.60 -24.19 -2.70
CA PHE A 619 -3.13 -25.56 -2.68
C PHE A 619 -4.33 -26.50 -2.65
N ALA A 620 -4.28 -27.57 -3.44
CA ALA A 620 -5.34 -28.54 -3.53
C ALA A 620 -4.97 -29.82 -2.79
N ARG A 621 -5.95 -30.43 -2.11
CA ARG A 621 -5.81 -31.80 -1.58
C ARG A 621 -5.60 -32.81 -2.71
N ASP A 622 -6.33 -32.61 -3.81
CA ASP A 622 -6.41 -33.56 -4.93
C ASP A 622 -5.55 -33.09 -6.11
N ALA A 623 -4.61 -33.93 -6.57
CA ALA A 623 -3.76 -33.65 -7.72
C ALA A 623 -4.58 -33.31 -8.98
N LYS A 624 -5.72 -33.99 -9.16
CA LYS A 624 -6.68 -33.74 -10.25
C LYS A 624 -7.20 -32.30 -10.31
N TYR A 625 -7.34 -31.64 -9.18
CA TYR A 625 -7.73 -30.23 -9.15
C TYR A 625 -6.60 -29.34 -9.67
N SER A 626 -5.37 -29.59 -9.20
CA SER A 626 -4.16 -28.87 -9.59
C SER A 626 -3.80 -29.07 -11.07
N ASP A 627 -4.08 -30.23 -11.66
CA ASP A 627 -3.85 -30.51 -13.08
C ASP A 627 -4.46 -29.45 -14.02
N LYS A 628 -5.64 -28.92 -13.68
CA LYS A 628 -6.34 -27.87 -14.45
C LYS A 628 -5.56 -26.57 -14.60
N TYR A 629 -4.60 -26.34 -13.70
CA TYR A 629 -3.77 -25.14 -13.65
C TYR A 629 -2.35 -25.39 -14.16
N THR A 630 -2.03 -26.63 -14.53
CA THR A 630 -0.77 -26.96 -15.20
C THR A 630 -0.84 -26.62 -16.68
N LYS A 631 0.29 -26.18 -17.25
CA LYS A 631 0.45 -26.07 -18.69
C LYS A 631 1.33 -27.20 -19.19
N SER A 632 0.91 -27.83 -20.29
CA SER A 632 1.71 -28.85 -20.97
C SER A 632 2.69 -28.21 -21.94
N LYS A 633 3.94 -28.68 -21.92
CA LYS A 633 4.93 -28.43 -22.98
C LYS A 633 5.28 -29.78 -23.60
N CYS A 634 4.96 -29.96 -24.88
CA CYS A 634 5.19 -31.21 -25.62
C CYS A 634 4.56 -32.46 -24.96
N GLY A 635 3.37 -32.33 -24.37
CA GLY A 635 2.69 -33.45 -23.70
C GLY A 635 3.11 -33.68 -22.25
N LEU A 636 4.21 -33.07 -21.78
CA LEU A 636 4.67 -33.16 -20.40
C LEU A 636 4.09 -32.02 -19.56
N LYS A 637 3.51 -32.36 -18.41
CA LYS A 637 3.00 -31.43 -17.39
C LYS A 637 3.87 -31.49 -16.13
N MET A 638 3.80 -30.42 -15.34
CA MET A 638 4.51 -30.33 -14.07
C MET A 638 3.61 -29.73 -13.00
N MET A 639 3.66 -30.29 -11.79
CA MET A 639 3.07 -29.68 -10.60
C MET A 639 3.99 -29.84 -9.38
N PHE A 640 3.82 -28.95 -8.40
CA PHE A 640 4.48 -29.05 -7.12
C PHE A 640 3.65 -29.86 -6.13
N VAL A 641 4.35 -30.59 -5.24
CA VAL A 641 3.83 -31.03 -3.95
C VAL A 641 4.54 -30.23 -2.87
N ALA A 642 3.77 -29.44 -2.13
CA ALA A 642 4.29 -28.61 -1.06
C ALA A 642 3.91 -29.21 0.30
N LEU A 643 4.82 -29.15 1.26
CA LEU A 643 4.51 -29.32 2.66
C LEU A 643 4.00 -27.98 3.21
N VAL A 644 2.80 -27.98 3.76
CA VAL A 644 2.09 -26.74 4.14
C VAL A 644 1.65 -26.81 5.59
N LEU A 645 2.00 -25.78 6.37
CA LEU A 645 1.50 -25.55 7.73
C LEU A 645 0.09 -24.96 7.66
N VAL A 646 -0.91 -25.83 7.52
CA VAL A 646 -2.32 -25.41 7.39
C VAL A 646 -2.90 -24.89 8.70
N GLY A 647 -2.38 -25.36 9.84
CA GLY A 647 -2.79 -24.93 11.17
C GLY A 647 -4.29 -25.03 11.42
N GLU A 648 -4.83 -24.11 12.22
CA GLU A 648 -6.29 -23.96 12.35
C GLU A 648 -6.85 -23.17 11.17
N PHE A 649 -7.87 -23.71 10.50
CA PHE A 649 -8.44 -23.11 9.30
C PHE A 649 -9.94 -22.82 9.43
N ILE A 650 -10.45 -21.97 8.54
CA ILE A 650 -11.85 -21.56 8.48
C ILE A 650 -12.28 -21.31 7.03
N LYS A 651 -13.58 -21.36 6.74
CA LYS A 651 -14.10 -21.05 5.41
C LYS A 651 -13.66 -19.65 4.94
N GLY A 652 -13.05 -19.61 3.76
CA GLY A 652 -12.55 -18.40 3.13
C GLY A 652 -13.59 -17.60 2.35
N SER A 653 -13.24 -16.37 1.98
CA SER A 653 -14.01 -15.52 1.07
C SER A 653 -13.08 -14.62 0.23
N SER A 654 -13.58 -14.15 -0.91
CA SER A 654 -12.73 -13.56 -1.95
C SER A 654 -12.10 -12.20 -1.61
N CYS A 655 -12.68 -11.48 -0.65
CA CYS A 655 -12.17 -10.18 -0.22
C CYS A 655 -11.02 -10.29 0.80
N LEU A 656 -10.80 -11.47 1.40
CA LEU A 656 -9.80 -11.68 2.43
C LEU A 656 -8.38 -11.54 1.86
N ALA A 657 -7.54 -10.73 2.51
CA ALA A 657 -6.11 -10.65 2.23
C ALA A 657 -5.24 -11.27 3.35
N ARG A 658 -5.90 -11.81 4.38
CA ARG A 658 -5.33 -12.57 5.49
C ARG A 658 -6.45 -13.39 6.15
N PRO A 659 -6.13 -14.44 6.93
CA PRO A 659 -7.14 -15.21 7.64
C PRO A 659 -7.91 -14.34 8.64
N PRO A 660 -9.19 -14.65 8.92
CA PRO A 660 -10.00 -13.90 9.87
C PRO A 660 -9.58 -14.19 11.32
N GLN A 661 -10.04 -13.35 12.25
CA GLN A 661 -9.79 -13.51 13.68
C GLN A 661 -10.64 -14.65 14.26
N LYS A 662 -10.10 -15.44 15.20
CA LYS A 662 -10.85 -16.49 15.90
C LYS A 662 -11.92 -15.85 16.79
N LYS A 663 -13.13 -16.43 16.81
CA LYS A 663 -14.28 -15.87 17.56
C LYS A 663 -14.17 -16.09 19.07
N HIS A 664 -13.59 -17.20 19.49
CA HIS A 664 -13.59 -17.66 20.89
C HIS A 664 -12.19 -17.78 21.52
N LYS A 665 -11.14 -17.36 20.79
CA LYS A 665 -9.74 -17.39 21.24
C LYS A 665 -8.99 -16.16 20.68
N PRO A 666 -7.97 -15.63 21.38
CA PRO A 666 -7.12 -14.60 20.83
C PRO A 666 -6.34 -15.14 19.60
N GLY A 667 -6.08 -14.27 18.63
CA GLY A 667 -5.32 -14.60 17.42
C GLY A 667 -6.16 -14.81 16.16
N PHE A 668 -5.47 -15.06 15.05
CA PHE A 668 -6.06 -15.31 13.74
C PHE A 668 -6.05 -16.80 13.43
N TYR A 669 -6.92 -17.24 12.53
CA TYR A 669 -6.74 -18.53 11.87
C TYR A 669 -5.44 -18.52 11.05
N ASP A 670 -4.97 -19.70 10.68
CA ASP A 670 -3.71 -19.89 9.99
C ASP A 670 -3.87 -20.00 8.47
N SER A 671 -5.02 -20.51 8.02
CA SER A 671 -5.35 -20.62 6.62
C SER A 671 -6.86 -20.53 6.36
N CYS A 672 -7.23 -20.37 5.10
CA CYS A 672 -8.63 -20.39 4.66
C CYS A 672 -8.90 -21.61 3.79
N VAL A 673 -10.12 -22.14 3.85
CA VAL A 673 -10.53 -23.33 3.08
C VAL A 673 -11.84 -23.10 2.32
N ASP A 674 -12.14 -23.97 1.35
CA ASP A 674 -13.43 -24.00 0.67
C ASP A 674 -14.56 -24.52 1.57
N LYS A 675 -14.27 -25.56 2.37
CA LYS A 675 -15.18 -26.20 3.33
C LYS A 675 -14.43 -26.61 4.59
N GLU A 676 -15.03 -26.43 5.77
CA GLU A 676 -14.38 -26.72 7.05
C GLU A 676 -14.39 -28.22 7.42
N THR A 677 -15.43 -28.94 7.02
CA THR A 677 -15.60 -30.36 7.39
C THR A 677 -14.76 -31.31 6.53
N ASP A 678 -14.58 -31.00 5.25
CA ASP A 678 -13.70 -31.72 4.32
C ASP A 678 -13.08 -30.74 3.32
N PRO A 679 -11.97 -30.08 3.69
CA PRO A 679 -11.33 -29.07 2.86
C PRO A 679 -10.63 -29.71 1.65
N SER A 680 -11.02 -29.27 0.45
CA SER A 680 -10.38 -29.67 -0.81
C SER A 680 -9.37 -28.64 -1.30
N ILE A 681 -9.50 -27.39 -0.83
CA ILE A 681 -8.65 -26.25 -1.18
C ILE A 681 -8.20 -25.57 0.10
N PHE A 682 -6.91 -25.27 0.18
CA PHE A 682 -6.31 -24.44 1.23
C PHE A 682 -5.71 -23.17 0.61
N VAL A 683 -5.97 -22.03 1.24
CA VAL A 683 -5.43 -20.72 0.87
C VAL A 683 -4.50 -20.24 1.96
N ILE A 684 -3.23 -20.08 1.59
CA ILE A 684 -2.14 -19.73 2.50
C ILE A 684 -1.67 -18.31 2.20
N PHE A 685 -1.61 -17.48 3.23
CA PHE A 685 -1.33 -16.05 3.09
C PHE A 685 0.11 -15.69 3.43
N GLU A 686 0.76 -16.46 4.32
CA GLU A 686 2.17 -16.29 4.67
C GLU A 686 3.01 -17.32 3.93
N LYS A 687 4.01 -16.85 3.17
CA LYS A 687 4.84 -17.72 2.33
C LYS A 687 5.73 -18.64 3.14
N TYR A 688 6.03 -18.27 4.39
CA TYR A 688 6.83 -19.09 5.31
C TYR A 688 6.10 -20.32 5.84
N GLN A 689 4.77 -20.41 5.66
CA GLN A 689 3.99 -21.62 5.98
C GLN A 689 4.15 -22.73 4.93
N ILE A 690 4.94 -22.52 3.87
CA ILE A 690 5.00 -23.40 2.72
C ILE A 690 6.44 -23.82 2.47
N TYR A 691 6.66 -25.10 2.21
CA TYR A 691 7.91 -25.61 1.67
C TYR A 691 7.63 -26.40 0.38
N PRO A 692 8.09 -25.95 -0.81
CA PRO A 692 7.97 -26.71 -2.05
C PRO A 692 8.89 -27.93 -1.97
N GLU A 693 8.36 -29.09 -1.61
CA GLU A 693 9.20 -30.26 -1.30
C GLU A 693 9.47 -31.13 -2.54
N TYR A 694 8.47 -31.34 -3.40
CA TYR A 694 8.61 -32.17 -4.59
C TYR A 694 8.07 -31.50 -5.85
N ILE A 695 8.62 -31.92 -6.99
CA ILE A 695 8.14 -31.61 -8.33
C ILE A 695 7.81 -32.92 -9.02
N ILE A 696 6.59 -33.05 -9.52
CA ILE A 696 6.13 -34.20 -10.29
C ILE A 696 6.03 -33.78 -11.75
N GLU A 697 6.73 -34.51 -12.62
CA GLU A 697 6.61 -34.42 -14.07
C GLU A 697 5.84 -35.64 -14.58
N TYR A 698 4.76 -35.42 -15.34
CA TYR A 698 3.83 -36.46 -15.74
C TYR A 698 3.17 -36.16 -17.11
N SER A 699 2.53 -37.17 -17.69
CA SER A 699 1.76 -37.08 -18.94
C SER A 699 0.38 -37.71 -18.82
#